data_AF-A0A7S4JUL0-F1
#
_entry.id   AF-A0A7S4JUL0-F1
#
_cell.length_a   1.000
_cell.length_b   1.000
_cell.length_c   1.000
_cell.angle_alpha   90.00
_cell.angle_beta   90.00
_cell.angle_gamma   90.00
#
_symmetry.space_group_name_H-M   'P 1'
#
loop_
_entity.id
_entity.type
_entity.pdbx_description
1 polymer ?
#
loop_
_entity_poly.entity_id
_entity_poly.type
_entity_poly.pdbx_seq_one_letter_code
_entity_poly.pdbx_strand_id
1 'polypeptide(L)'
;MHYAFGDDGMEESPHIVFTAWSFFDRLVVTEEGDEPPPMGDPFPESDKAASKRKSSSGPGEWRSGATFSMSFNSMYLDLPTWHLRSLPMMKDIDLRTFWGDSLLRIVIYEKVCNPSESRHLTKENTYFFSIETEFLGVPDKGGRTVKVDDQDTLPWDKTKKRAISRVDSTFFAPVAANDDVLDAESSTANLSERPVSEATEYDEEEEEEESDSDETAFFDAEESQAALLLEDVGLDADADTYGLDTPLTPERPAAKEPPSAADAAAAKSLSPADRFCPGWVEMCAERGKYRKVYAFVVGGGSRTIFRTSSDFTGSFSTAEEAKRVVERTCSPRLSSSEKLRRVMGLTVAKAREPSSKLYRRYRAFIQKQSALDARFLRRPAPSQLNVKVKGETIISGFAARALSEHHWKEEWVVLSDRYVSFFHPSYKRPSFRVSLGGIVGVSKLPLAECPNFPGCHVLSIETTGRRIYLMFFSETESNNWLDGLSQYVTADAQPKPKETNILFDPLSSSFASLTGSSLHDEFLALNNDPTEEFLHKTSMFSCKDRRILNCRKFSFTGIDGTQGVDPCHVVETALREALDPIEDNEVSNLCKFLDSTSDLKTVNVSELTGAERMAFFLNLYHVMATHAYLVLGVPDSSFKWVSYFNMISYQCSDEIFSLSELEHCIIREQTSSPSQFVAKFILPKSRYNFAVHSLVDWRVNFCLNCGSLSNPRSVPIFRADSLLSQMNESTRLYFKETVKVSVDSRKGVVSVTLPRICQWYATDFGRGRSTDVVRQIMKYLSQREQDILSRALAPDGRHFKAGALSITFSSFDYTCRLLTLRGDGVLDEK
;
A
#
# COMPACT_ATOMS: atom_id res chain seq x y z
N MET A 1 12.29 10.99 -19.06
CA MET A 1 11.13 11.70 -18.49
C MET A 1 11.49 11.99 -17.05
N HIS A 2 11.31 13.22 -16.61
CA HIS A 2 11.51 13.65 -15.22
C HIS A 2 10.22 14.35 -14.75
N TYR A 3 9.92 14.28 -13.46
CA TYR A 3 8.79 14.98 -12.86
C TYR A 3 9.12 15.40 -11.43
N ALA A 4 8.50 16.49 -10.97
CA ALA A 4 8.58 16.96 -9.60
C ALA A 4 7.20 17.48 -9.16
N PHE A 5 6.88 17.35 -7.87
CA PHE A 5 5.67 17.95 -7.28
C PHE A 5 5.89 19.40 -6.82
N GLY A 6 7.10 19.94 -7.06
CA GLY A 6 7.54 21.24 -6.60
C GLY A 6 7.96 21.25 -5.13
N ASP A 7 8.45 22.39 -4.68
CA ASP A 7 8.79 22.65 -3.28
C ASP A 7 8.06 23.86 -2.71
N ASP A 8 7.91 23.90 -1.38
CA ASP A 8 7.23 25.00 -0.68
C ASP A 8 7.94 26.35 -0.89
N GLY A 9 9.23 26.31 -1.25
CA GLY A 9 10.05 27.47 -1.60
C GLY A 9 9.85 28.00 -3.03
N MET A 10 9.07 27.30 -3.88
CA MET A 10 8.89 27.61 -5.31
C MET A 10 10.22 27.69 -6.11
N GLU A 11 11.29 27.07 -5.61
CA GLU A 11 12.54 26.94 -6.36
C GLU A 11 12.38 25.95 -7.51
N GLU A 12 11.58 24.91 -7.29
CA GLU A 12 11.16 23.94 -8.28
C GLU A 12 9.64 23.96 -8.41
N SER A 13 9.12 24.24 -9.61
CA SER A 13 7.69 24.18 -9.87
C SER A 13 7.23 22.73 -10.07
N PRO A 14 5.97 22.37 -9.76
CA PRO A 14 5.41 21.08 -10.14
C PRO A 14 5.44 20.92 -11.67
N HIS A 15 6.04 19.86 -12.19
CA HIS A 15 6.18 19.67 -13.64
C HIS A 15 6.36 18.20 -14.06
N ILE A 16 6.12 17.93 -15.34
CA ILE A 16 6.46 16.69 -16.03
C ILE A 16 7.17 17.06 -17.34
N VAL A 17 8.40 16.57 -17.53
CA VAL A 17 9.26 16.97 -18.64
C VAL A 17 9.88 15.78 -19.37
N PHE A 18 10.13 15.99 -20.66
CA PHE A 18 10.64 15.00 -21.59
C PHE A 18 11.75 15.62 -22.43
N THR A 19 12.67 14.78 -22.92
CA THR A 19 13.65 15.21 -23.92
C THR A 19 12.92 15.55 -25.22
N ALA A 20 12.85 16.84 -25.56
CA ALA A 20 12.06 17.36 -26.68
C ALA A 20 12.31 16.60 -28.00
N TRP A 21 13.58 16.30 -28.30
CA TRP A 21 13.98 15.66 -29.55
C TRP A 21 13.35 14.29 -29.79
N SER A 22 13.28 13.45 -28.76
CA SER A 22 12.70 12.10 -28.84
C SER A 22 11.21 12.08 -28.49
N PHE A 23 10.68 13.17 -27.94
CA PHE A 23 9.29 13.25 -27.50
C PHE A 23 8.31 13.54 -28.64
N PHE A 24 8.60 14.51 -29.51
CA PHE A 24 7.65 14.95 -30.54
C PHE A 24 7.28 13.85 -31.54
N ASP A 25 6.00 13.83 -31.96
CA ASP A 25 5.49 12.85 -32.91
C ASP A 25 6.05 13.05 -34.29
N ARG A 26 6.01 14.30 -34.78
CA ARG A 26 6.73 14.73 -35.96
C ARG A 26 7.58 15.94 -35.64
N LEU A 27 8.78 15.98 -36.20
CA LEU A 27 9.69 17.12 -36.13
C LEU A 27 10.28 17.35 -37.52
N VAL A 28 10.15 18.58 -38.03
CA VAL A 28 10.71 19.03 -39.30
C VAL A 28 11.67 20.18 -39.00
N VAL A 29 12.87 20.08 -39.55
CA VAL A 29 13.89 21.13 -39.48
C VAL A 29 13.93 21.80 -40.86
N THR A 30 13.65 23.09 -40.88
CA THR A 30 13.73 23.95 -42.06
C THR A 30 14.98 24.82 -41.91
N GLU A 31 15.88 24.77 -42.88
CA GLU A 31 17.13 25.55 -42.85
C GLU A 31 16.85 27.05 -43.01
N GLU A 32 17.83 27.87 -42.64
CA GLU A 32 17.69 29.33 -42.69
C GLU A 32 17.43 29.81 -44.13
N GLY A 33 16.29 30.49 -44.32
CA GLY A 33 15.86 31.02 -45.63
C GLY A 33 14.88 30.12 -46.40
N ASP A 34 14.67 28.88 -45.96
CA ASP A 34 13.63 28.00 -46.51
C ASP A 34 12.26 28.25 -45.87
N GLU A 35 11.18 27.96 -46.60
CA GLU A 35 9.81 28.13 -46.10
C GLU A 35 9.41 26.96 -45.17
N PRO A 36 9.01 27.23 -43.91
CA PRO A 36 8.59 26.18 -42.98
C PRO A 36 7.27 25.54 -43.40
N PRO A 37 6.99 24.28 -42.99
CA PRO A 37 5.73 23.63 -43.32
C PRO A 37 4.53 24.39 -42.74
N PRO A 38 3.37 24.41 -43.45
CA PRO A 38 2.17 25.07 -42.96
C PRO A 38 1.67 24.41 -41.67
N MET A 39 1.27 25.23 -40.69
CA MET A 39 0.67 24.73 -39.45
C MET A 39 -0.75 24.21 -39.71
N GLY A 40 -1.11 23.09 -39.09
CA GLY A 40 -2.42 22.46 -39.21
C GLY A 40 -2.47 21.28 -40.18
N ASP A 41 -1.49 21.16 -41.07
CA ASP A 41 -1.31 19.98 -41.93
C ASP A 41 -0.35 18.96 -41.29
N PRO A 42 -0.49 17.66 -41.58
CA PRO A 42 0.46 16.65 -41.11
C PRO A 42 1.88 16.93 -41.61
N PHE A 43 2.84 17.04 -40.69
CA PHE A 43 4.22 17.36 -41.05
C PHE A 43 4.92 16.22 -41.81
N PRO A 44 5.74 16.56 -42.84
CA PRO A 44 6.33 15.61 -43.79
C PRO A 44 7.54 14.80 -43.26
N GLU A 45 7.52 14.36 -42.00
CA GLU A 45 8.53 13.45 -41.45
C GLU A 45 8.11 11.98 -41.64
N SER A 46 8.89 11.21 -42.42
CA SER A 46 8.60 9.79 -42.65
C SER A 46 8.62 8.96 -41.35
N ASP A 47 7.83 7.88 -41.28
CA ASP A 47 7.79 6.97 -40.11
C ASP A 47 9.15 6.38 -39.75
N LYS A 48 9.99 6.10 -40.75
CA LYS A 48 11.34 5.59 -40.54
C LYS A 48 12.25 6.64 -39.90
N ALA A 49 12.14 7.91 -40.33
CA ALA A 49 12.90 9.02 -39.76
C ALA A 49 12.45 9.32 -38.32
N ALA A 50 11.14 9.41 -38.11
CA ALA A 50 10.56 9.61 -36.78
C ALA A 50 10.93 8.48 -35.81
N SER A 51 10.87 7.21 -36.25
CA SER A 51 11.27 6.06 -35.42
C SER A 51 12.76 6.11 -35.04
N LYS A 52 13.63 6.45 -36.00
CA LYS A 52 15.07 6.61 -35.74
C LYS A 52 15.33 7.73 -34.73
N ARG A 53 14.68 8.89 -34.88
CA ARG A 53 14.78 10.02 -33.96
C ARG A 53 14.27 9.67 -32.56
N LYS A 54 13.07 9.11 -32.45
CA LYS A 54 12.47 8.68 -31.17
C LYS A 54 13.30 7.62 -30.44
N SER A 55 14.07 6.79 -31.18
CA SER A 55 14.99 5.80 -30.59
C SER A 55 16.36 6.33 -30.18
N SER A 56 16.66 7.61 -30.46
CA SER A 56 17.95 8.21 -30.08
C SER A 56 18.01 8.55 -28.59
N SER A 57 19.16 8.29 -27.96
CA SER A 57 19.38 8.47 -26.51
C SER A 57 20.03 9.82 -26.14
N GLY A 58 20.14 10.75 -27.10
CA GLY A 58 20.80 12.05 -26.92
C GLY A 58 19.83 13.24 -26.97
N PRO A 59 20.31 14.46 -26.64
CA PRO A 59 19.50 15.68 -26.62
C PRO A 59 18.98 16.09 -28.00
N GLY A 60 19.49 15.49 -29.08
CA GLY A 60 19.15 15.85 -30.45
C GLY A 60 20.15 16.81 -31.07
N GLU A 61 19.90 17.15 -32.34
CA GLU A 61 20.70 18.13 -33.06
C GLU A 61 19.88 19.42 -33.24
N TRP A 62 20.10 20.37 -32.33
CA TRP A 62 19.48 21.69 -32.38
C TRP A 62 20.46 22.68 -32.99
N ARG A 63 20.14 23.19 -34.19
CA ARG A 63 20.96 24.14 -34.94
C ARG A 63 20.40 25.55 -34.79
N SER A 64 21.27 26.51 -34.48
CA SER A 64 20.90 27.92 -34.53
C SER A 64 20.63 28.35 -35.99
N GLY A 65 19.67 29.25 -36.20
CA GLY A 65 19.25 29.73 -37.54
C GLY A 65 18.19 28.87 -38.24
N ALA A 66 18.04 27.60 -37.85
CA ALA A 66 17.00 26.71 -38.39
C ALA A 66 15.64 26.91 -37.70
N THR A 67 14.55 26.74 -38.46
CA THR A 67 13.19 26.72 -37.93
C THR A 67 12.75 25.29 -37.64
N PHE A 68 12.26 25.04 -36.42
CA PHE A 68 11.78 23.73 -35.98
C PHE A 68 10.26 23.69 -35.91
N SER A 69 9.64 22.88 -36.77
CA SER A 69 8.19 22.63 -36.76
C SER A 69 7.92 21.28 -36.10
N MET A 70 7.18 21.29 -34.98
CA MET A 70 6.96 20.13 -34.12
C MET A 70 5.46 19.85 -33.91
N SER A 71 5.09 18.58 -33.91
CA SER A 71 3.73 18.13 -33.57
C SER A 71 3.76 17.19 -32.38
N PHE A 72 2.75 17.34 -31.53
CA PHE A 72 2.52 16.52 -30.36
C PHE A 72 1.05 16.10 -30.33
N ASN A 73 0.80 14.81 -30.28
CA ASN A 73 -0.52 14.24 -30.12
C ASN A 73 -0.60 13.51 -28.77
N SER A 74 -1.47 13.98 -27.89
CA SER A 74 -1.77 13.28 -26.65
C SER A 74 -3.04 12.46 -26.79
N MET A 75 -2.93 11.14 -26.57
CA MET A 75 -4.12 10.28 -26.46
C MET A 75 -4.89 10.47 -25.15
N TYR A 76 -4.26 11.13 -24.16
CA TYR A 76 -4.79 11.22 -22.80
C TYR A 76 -5.12 12.63 -22.37
N LEU A 77 -4.66 13.67 -23.07
CA LEU A 77 -4.86 15.06 -22.69
C LEU A 77 -5.67 15.77 -23.77
N ASP A 78 -6.94 16.04 -23.49
CA ASP A 78 -7.85 16.79 -24.35
C ASP A 78 -7.98 18.22 -23.79
N LEU A 79 -7.06 19.09 -24.21
CA LEU A 79 -7.04 20.50 -23.80
C LEU A 79 -8.30 21.27 -24.26
N PRO A 80 -8.84 21.07 -25.48
CA PRO A 80 -10.07 21.76 -25.88
C PRO A 80 -11.27 21.49 -24.97
N THR A 81 -11.40 20.28 -24.43
CA THR A 81 -12.45 19.96 -23.46
C THR A 81 -11.99 20.04 -22.01
N TRP A 82 -10.71 20.28 -21.75
CA TRP A 82 -10.10 20.33 -20.42
C TRP A 82 -10.18 19.03 -19.61
N HIS A 83 -10.02 17.88 -20.28
CA HIS A 83 -10.11 16.56 -19.64
C HIS A 83 -8.89 15.68 -19.93
N LEU A 84 -8.51 14.85 -18.95
CA LEU A 84 -7.79 13.63 -19.22
C LEU A 84 -8.76 12.58 -19.76
N ARG A 85 -8.48 12.06 -20.95
CA ARG A 85 -9.28 11.02 -21.60
C ARG A 85 -8.55 9.70 -21.67
N SER A 86 -9.29 8.62 -21.92
CA SER A 86 -8.72 7.30 -22.24
C SER A 86 -7.80 6.70 -21.16
N LEU A 87 -7.89 7.17 -19.92
CA LEU A 87 -7.09 6.66 -18.82
C LEU A 87 -7.50 5.22 -18.46
N PRO A 88 -6.52 4.32 -18.25
CA PRO A 88 -6.79 2.99 -17.73
C PRO A 88 -7.55 3.07 -16.42
N MET A 89 -8.63 2.33 -16.34
CA MET A 89 -9.39 2.18 -15.13
C MET A 89 -10.06 3.43 -14.53
N MET A 90 -10.20 4.51 -15.31
CA MET A 90 -10.81 5.76 -14.85
C MET A 90 -11.76 6.30 -15.92
N LYS A 91 -12.79 7.05 -15.50
CA LYS A 91 -13.59 7.87 -16.42
C LYS A 91 -12.75 9.07 -16.89
N ASP A 92 -13.20 9.76 -17.93
CA ASP A 92 -12.59 11.04 -18.32
C ASP A 92 -12.55 11.97 -17.09
N ILE A 93 -11.37 12.51 -16.76
CA ILE A 93 -11.12 13.28 -15.55
C ILE A 93 -10.94 14.74 -15.92
N ASP A 94 -11.70 15.64 -15.30
CA ASP A 94 -11.48 17.08 -15.47
C ASP A 94 -10.08 17.46 -14.97
N LEU A 95 -9.30 18.16 -15.77
CA LEU A 95 -7.92 18.55 -15.42
C LEU A 95 -7.86 19.41 -14.15
N ARG A 96 -8.94 20.11 -13.79
CA ARG A 96 -9.05 20.87 -12.54
C ARG A 96 -8.95 19.98 -11.28
N THR A 97 -9.15 18.68 -11.42
CA THR A 97 -8.94 17.72 -10.32
C THR A 97 -7.50 17.73 -9.81
N PHE A 98 -6.52 18.06 -10.67
CA PHE A 98 -5.10 18.00 -10.31
C PHE A 98 -4.55 19.32 -9.78
N TRP A 99 -5.05 20.45 -10.28
CA TRP A 99 -4.48 21.77 -9.98
C TRP A 99 -5.53 22.88 -9.83
N GLY A 100 -6.80 22.53 -9.60
CA GLY A 100 -7.89 23.48 -9.47
C GLY A 100 -8.01 24.37 -10.71
N ASP A 101 -8.19 25.67 -10.49
CA ASP A 101 -8.25 26.68 -11.55
C ASP A 101 -6.86 27.24 -11.92
N SER A 102 -5.77 26.56 -11.53
CA SER A 102 -4.41 26.98 -11.89
C SER A 102 -4.17 26.87 -13.39
N LEU A 103 -3.32 27.75 -13.91
CA LEU A 103 -2.90 27.76 -15.31
C LEU A 103 -2.08 26.50 -15.64
N LEU A 104 -2.34 25.91 -16.81
CA LEU A 104 -1.46 24.91 -17.40
C LEU A 104 -0.41 25.62 -18.26
N ARG A 105 0.87 25.39 -17.93
CA ARG A 105 2.02 25.90 -18.69
C ARG A 105 2.68 24.79 -19.51
N ILE A 106 2.81 25.01 -20.81
CA ILE A 106 3.56 24.14 -21.72
C ILE A 106 4.81 24.90 -22.14
N VAL A 107 5.98 24.38 -21.75
CA VAL A 107 7.26 25.06 -21.94
C VAL A 107 8.29 24.19 -22.66
N ILE A 108 9.21 24.83 -23.37
CA ILE A 108 10.46 24.21 -23.83
C ILE A 108 11.60 25.02 -23.21
N TYR A 109 12.54 24.33 -22.56
CA TYR A 109 13.69 24.96 -21.92
C TYR A 109 14.92 24.07 -22.01
N GLU A 110 16.09 24.69 -21.82
CA GLU A 110 17.37 24.03 -21.62
C GLU A 110 17.85 24.27 -20.18
N LYS A 111 18.43 23.23 -19.57
CA LYS A 111 19.07 23.34 -18.25
C LYS A 111 20.52 23.80 -18.44
N VAL A 112 20.87 24.97 -17.91
CA VAL A 112 22.16 25.62 -18.16
C VAL A 112 23.28 25.05 -17.28
N CYS A 113 22.96 24.50 -16.11
CA CYS A 113 23.93 23.97 -15.14
C CYS A 113 23.86 22.45 -15.01
N ASN A 114 25.02 21.80 -14.83
CA ASN A 114 25.22 20.36 -14.53
C ASN A 114 24.12 19.39 -15.03
N PRO A 115 24.24 18.85 -16.26
CA PRO A 115 23.31 17.87 -16.83
C PRO A 115 23.16 16.58 -16.01
N SER A 116 24.07 16.33 -15.05
CA SER A 116 24.07 15.17 -14.16
C SER A 116 23.18 15.32 -12.92
N GLU A 117 22.73 16.54 -12.60
CA GLU A 117 21.82 16.76 -11.47
C GLU A 117 20.37 16.52 -11.87
N SER A 118 19.63 15.81 -11.01
CA SER A 118 18.27 15.35 -11.29
C SER A 118 17.19 16.43 -11.19
N ARG A 119 17.42 17.53 -10.45
CA ARG A 119 16.41 18.57 -10.21
C ARG A 119 16.33 19.57 -11.37
N HIS A 120 15.15 20.13 -11.61
CA HIS A 120 14.90 21.10 -12.67
C HIS A 120 14.48 22.45 -12.06
N LEU A 121 15.42 23.08 -11.34
CA LEU A 121 15.19 24.36 -10.66
C LEU A 121 14.86 25.47 -11.65
N THR A 122 13.83 26.26 -11.35
CA THR A 122 13.34 27.32 -12.24
C THR A 122 14.44 28.33 -12.58
N LYS A 123 15.32 28.63 -11.62
CA LYS A 123 16.47 29.55 -11.76
C LYS A 123 17.60 29.04 -12.67
N GLU A 124 17.63 27.74 -12.98
CA GLU A 124 18.68 27.10 -13.79
C GLU A 124 18.23 26.78 -15.22
N ASN A 125 16.97 27.07 -15.53
CA ASN A 125 16.34 26.78 -16.80
C ASN A 125 16.33 28.04 -17.69
N THR A 126 16.83 27.91 -18.92
CA THR A 126 16.63 28.89 -19.98
C THR A 126 15.44 28.47 -20.83
N TYR A 127 14.35 29.23 -20.74
CA TYR A 127 13.10 28.92 -21.45
C TYR A 127 13.09 29.55 -22.84
N PHE A 128 12.86 28.72 -23.87
CA PHE A 128 12.77 29.14 -25.26
C PHE A 128 11.33 29.47 -25.68
N PHE A 129 10.36 28.81 -25.06
CA PHE A 129 8.95 28.94 -25.39
C PHE A 129 8.07 28.61 -24.19
N SER A 130 6.94 29.31 -24.08
CA SER A 130 5.90 29.08 -23.08
C SER A 130 4.51 29.35 -23.66
N ILE A 131 3.60 28.38 -23.54
CA ILE A 131 2.16 28.56 -23.72
C ILE A 131 1.54 28.48 -22.33
N GLU A 132 0.75 29.49 -21.99
CA GLU A 132 -0.12 29.44 -20.83
C GLU A 132 -1.56 29.21 -21.31
N THR A 133 -2.25 28.26 -20.68
CA THR A 133 -3.65 27.97 -20.97
C THR A 133 -4.44 28.04 -19.67
N GLU A 134 -5.59 28.71 -19.74
CA GLU A 134 -6.56 28.86 -18.65
C GLU A 134 -7.87 28.21 -19.05
N PHE A 135 -8.56 27.63 -18.08
CA PHE A 135 -9.91 27.12 -18.30
C PHE A 135 -10.96 28.23 -18.17
N LEU A 136 -11.63 28.57 -19.27
CA LEU A 136 -12.64 29.63 -19.30
C LEU A 136 -14.09 29.14 -19.10
N GLY A 137 -14.29 27.85 -18.80
CA GLY A 137 -15.61 27.23 -18.60
C GLY A 137 -16.17 26.50 -19.83
N VAL A 138 -17.20 25.68 -19.62
CA VAL A 138 -17.94 24.98 -20.69
C VAL A 138 -19.11 25.86 -21.16
N PRO A 139 -19.30 26.13 -22.46
CA PRO A 139 -20.45 26.89 -22.92
C PRO A 139 -21.75 26.14 -22.58
N ASP A 140 -22.66 26.81 -21.88
CA ASP A 140 -23.96 26.26 -21.48
C ASP A 140 -24.75 25.74 -22.69
N LYS A 141 -25.47 24.62 -22.50
CA LYS A 141 -26.32 23.98 -23.53
C LYS A 141 -27.51 24.85 -24.01
N GLY A 142 -27.67 26.06 -23.48
CA GLY A 142 -28.57 27.09 -23.99
C GLY A 142 -27.78 28.09 -24.83
N GLY A 143 -27.86 27.96 -26.16
CA GLY A 143 -27.11 28.76 -27.12
C GLY A 143 -27.00 30.26 -26.79
N ARG A 144 -25.85 30.65 -26.28
CA ARG A 144 -25.14 31.84 -26.76
C ARG A 144 -23.86 31.32 -27.41
N THR A 145 -23.88 31.23 -28.74
CA THR A 145 -22.63 31.39 -29.50
C THR A 145 -21.98 32.66 -28.97
N VAL A 146 -20.85 32.52 -28.27
CA VAL A 146 -19.87 33.59 -28.22
C VAL A 146 -19.56 33.84 -29.70
N LYS A 147 -20.13 34.91 -30.26
CA LYS A 147 -19.65 35.41 -31.54
C LYS A 147 -18.21 35.79 -31.27
N VAL A 148 -17.29 34.93 -31.67
CA VAL A 148 -15.96 35.38 -32.03
C VAL A 148 -16.23 36.27 -33.23
N ASP A 149 -16.24 37.58 -33.01
CA ASP A 149 -16.18 38.52 -34.11
C ASP A 149 -14.87 38.18 -34.85
N ASP A 150 -14.92 37.91 -36.15
CA ASP A 150 -13.73 37.65 -36.98
C ASP A 150 -12.78 38.88 -37.06
N GLN A 151 -13.00 39.90 -36.23
CA GLN A 151 -12.15 41.07 -36.01
C GLN A 151 -11.38 41.03 -34.67
N ASP A 152 -11.63 40.05 -33.79
CA ASP A 152 -10.87 39.82 -32.55
C ASP A 152 -9.77 38.74 -32.73
N THR A 153 -9.07 38.74 -33.86
CA THR A 153 -7.62 38.47 -33.78
C THR A 153 -7.04 39.58 -32.90
N LEU A 154 -6.96 39.33 -31.59
CA LEU A 154 -6.45 40.30 -30.62
C LEU A 154 -5.16 40.94 -31.16
N PRO A 155 -5.17 42.24 -31.51
CA PRO A 155 -3.95 42.98 -31.66
C PRO A 155 -3.33 43.06 -30.27
N TRP A 156 -2.04 42.75 -30.17
CA TRP A 156 -1.25 42.94 -28.96
C TRP A 156 -1.43 44.37 -28.41
N ASP A 157 -2.31 44.54 -27.41
CA ASP A 157 -2.57 45.80 -26.73
C ASP A 157 -1.74 45.86 -25.44
N LYS A 158 -0.67 46.66 -25.46
CA LYS A 158 0.25 46.85 -24.33
C LYS A 158 -0.38 47.55 -23.11
N THR A 159 -1.63 48.00 -23.17
CA THR A 159 -2.18 48.94 -22.18
C THR A 159 -3.28 48.41 -21.26
N LYS A 160 -3.78 47.18 -21.46
CA LYS A 160 -4.78 46.59 -20.54
C LYS A 160 -4.16 45.67 -19.49
N LYS A 161 -3.40 46.26 -18.56
CA LYS A 161 -3.12 45.66 -17.24
C LYS A 161 -4.35 45.84 -16.35
N ARG A 162 -5.29 44.91 -16.35
CA ARG A 162 -6.27 44.82 -15.26
C ARG A 162 -6.41 43.38 -14.76
N ALA A 163 -5.91 43.21 -13.53
CA ALA A 163 -6.23 42.20 -12.54
C ALA A 163 -5.82 40.74 -12.85
N ILE A 164 -4.51 40.52 -13.01
CA ILE A 164 -3.87 39.29 -12.53
C ILE A 164 -3.03 39.70 -11.33
N SER A 165 -3.56 39.50 -10.13
CA SER A 165 -2.81 39.72 -8.91
C SER A 165 -1.94 38.48 -8.63
N ARG A 166 -0.62 38.70 -8.66
CA ARG A 166 0.45 37.85 -8.12
C ARG A 166 0.80 36.57 -8.88
N VAL A 167 1.58 36.72 -9.96
CA VAL A 167 2.86 36.02 -10.15
C VAL A 167 3.82 37.02 -10.81
N ASP A 168 5.03 37.14 -10.30
CA ASP A 168 6.01 38.12 -10.73
C ASP A 168 6.50 37.81 -12.16
N SER A 169 6.10 38.61 -13.15
CA SER A 169 6.49 38.42 -14.55
C SER A 169 7.95 38.84 -14.83
N THR A 170 8.71 39.19 -13.80
CA THR A 170 10.13 39.61 -13.90
C THR A 170 11.11 38.43 -14.06
N PHE A 171 10.66 37.19 -13.90
CA PHE A 171 11.51 35.99 -14.05
C PHE A 171 11.87 35.63 -15.51
N PHE A 172 11.29 36.29 -16.52
CA PHE A 172 11.42 35.92 -17.93
C PHE A 172 11.81 37.08 -18.85
N ALA A 173 12.70 37.98 -18.39
CA ALA A 173 13.35 38.91 -19.31
C ALA A 173 14.40 38.13 -20.14
N PRO A 174 14.35 38.12 -21.49
CA PRO A 174 15.45 37.61 -22.28
C PRO A 174 16.70 38.43 -21.98
N VAL A 175 17.82 37.77 -21.70
CA VAL A 175 19.12 38.42 -21.49
C VAL A 175 19.47 39.18 -22.76
N ALA A 176 19.40 40.51 -22.69
CA ALA A 176 19.88 41.37 -23.77
C ALA A 176 21.38 41.10 -23.99
N ALA A 177 21.76 40.91 -25.25
CA ALA A 177 23.15 40.75 -25.66
C ALA A 177 23.98 41.96 -25.19
N ASN A 178 24.96 41.70 -24.32
CA ASN A 178 25.98 42.67 -23.98
C ASN A 178 27.22 42.39 -24.83
N ASP A 179 27.41 43.19 -25.87
CA ASP A 179 28.70 43.42 -26.48
C ASP A 179 29.37 44.63 -25.82
N ASP A 180 30.68 44.50 -25.61
CA ASP A 180 31.73 45.52 -25.46
C ASP A 180 32.03 46.20 -24.08
N VAL A 181 33.05 45.64 -23.40
CA VAL A 181 34.46 46.14 -23.35
C VAL A 181 34.81 47.45 -22.56
N LEU A 182 35.75 47.27 -21.61
CA LEU A 182 36.74 48.16 -20.93
C LEU A 182 36.45 48.88 -19.59
N ASP A 183 37.30 48.51 -18.62
CA ASP A 183 38.10 49.30 -17.66
C ASP A 183 37.50 50.46 -16.85
N ALA A 184 37.58 50.36 -15.50
CA ALA A 184 38.46 51.17 -14.65
C ALA A 184 37.98 51.30 -13.18
N GLU A 185 38.88 50.93 -12.27
CA GLU A 185 39.22 51.48 -10.94
C GLU A 185 38.20 52.09 -9.93
N SER A 186 38.42 51.63 -8.68
CA SER A 186 38.46 52.38 -7.40
C SER A 186 37.20 52.60 -6.55
N SER A 187 37.32 52.10 -5.29
CA SER A 187 36.98 52.77 -4.01
C SER A 187 35.50 53.18 -3.73
N THR A 188 34.92 53.19 -2.53
CA THR A 188 35.31 53.04 -1.12
C THR A 188 34.01 53.02 -0.28
N ALA A 189 34.11 52.52 0.96
CA ALA A 189 33.39 52.96 2.18
C ALA A 189 31.94 52.48 2.50
N ASN A 190 31.88 51.58 3.49
CA ASN A 190 31.28 51.70 4.83
C ASN A 190 30.06 52.61 5.08
N LEU A 191 29.11 52.07 5.87
CA LEU A 191 28.45 52.61 7.10
C LEU A 191 27.35 51.60 7.52
N SER A 192 27.44 50.79 8.60
CA SER A 192 27.09 51.04 10.02
C SER A 192 25.92 52.03 10.21
N GLU A 193 24.86 51.83 11.00
CA GLU A 193 24.66 51.14 12.28
C GLU A 193 23.14 51.10 12.63
N ARG A 194 22.78 50.33 13.68
CA ARG A 194 21.45 50.05 14.32
C ARG A 194 20.80 51.31 14.98
N PRO A 195 19.73 51.29 15.87
CA PRO A 195 18.92 50.23 16.54
C PRO A 195 17.38 50.51 16.71
N VAL A 196 16.52 49.51 17.05
CA VAL A 196 15.77 49.21 18.34
C VAL A 196 14.94 50.41 18.87
N SER A 197 13.65 50.39 19.30
CA SER A 197 12.65 49.45 19.87
C SER A 197 11.29 50.19 19.93
N GLU A 198 10.14 49.50 20.04
CA GLU A 198 9.13 49.78 21.09
C GLU A 198 8.03 48.71 21.12
N ALA A 199 7.59 48.38 22.35
CA ALA A 199 6.63 47.34 22.71
C ALA A 199 5.20 47.90 22.80
N THR A 200 4.19 47.05 22.64
CA THR A 200 2.87 47.22 23.28
C THR A 200 2.25 45.86 23.62
N GLU A 201 1.81 45.74 24.88
CA GLU A 201 0.95 44.68 25.45
C GLU A 201 -0.50 44.82 24.96
N TYR A 202 -1.20 43.70 24.76
CA TYR A 202 -2.63 43.54 25.07
C TYR A 202 -2.91 42.07 25.40
N ASP A 203 -3.67 41.87 26.48
CA ASP A 203 -4.10 40.60 27.06
C ASP A 203 -5.44 40.10 26.48
N GLU A 204 -5.56 38.76 26.49
CA GLU A 204 -6.72 37.92 26.83
C GLU A 204 -7.78 37.45 25.80
N GLU A 205 -7.95 36.13 25.87
CA GLU A 205 -9.11 35.26 25.53
C GLU A 205 -9.29 34.74 24.09
N GLU A 206 -8.67 33.60 23.78
CA GLU A 206 -9.20 32.64 22.79
C GLU A 206 -9.19 31.20 23.35
N GLU A 207 -10.36 30.57 23.28
CA GLU A 207 -10.61 29.14 23.50
C GLU A 207 -10.02 28.34 22.33
N GLU A 208 -8.96 27.57 22.56
CA GLU A 208 -8.45 26.63 21.55
C GLU A 208 -8.91 25.20 21.84
N GLU A 209 -9.81 24.70 21.00
CA GLU A 209 -10.00 23.28 20.74
C GLU A 209 -8.76 22.75 20.02
N GLU A 210 -7.80 22.20 20.76
CA GLU A 210 -6.65 21.52 20.17
C GLU A 210 -7.01 20.10 19.73
N SER A 211 -6.90 19.89 18.42
CA SER A 211 -7.01 18.63 17.68
C SER A 211 -5.93 17.62 18.11
N ASP A 212 -6.36 16.42 18.51
CA ASP A 212 -5.49 15.25 18.70
C ASP A 212 -4.99 14.74 17.33
N SER A 213 -3.83 15.22 16.88
CA SER A 213 -3.06 14.56 15.81
C SER A 213 -1.56 14.74 15.99
N ASP A 214 -0.97 13.96 16.91
CA ASP A 214 0.48 13.97 17.18
C ASP A 214 1.03 12.55 17.41
N GLU A 215 0.68 11.60 16.54
CA GLU A 215 1.29 10.26 16.53
C GLU A 215 2.20 9.98 15.32
N THR A 216 2.35 10.92 14.38
CA THR A 216 3.15 10.71 13.15
C THR A 216 4.60 11.17 13.25
N ALA A 217 4.97 12.03 14.21
CA ALA A 217 6.32 12.58 14.31
C ALA A 217 7.33 11.75 15.14
N PHE A 218 6.88 10.69 15.84
CA PHE A 218 7.73 9.98 16.81
C PHE A 218 8.48 8.75 16.22
N PHE A 219 8.03 8.20 15.09
CA PHE A 219 8.58 6.96 14.54
C PHE A 219 9.89 7.14 13.74
N ASP A 220 10.05 8.27 13.03
CA ASP A 220 11.21 8.50 12.14
C ASP A 220 12.54 8.67 12.92
N ALA A 221 12.49 9.20 14.15
CA ALA A 221 13.67 9.39 14.98
C ALA A 221 14.24 8.08 15.57
N GLU A 222 13.42 7.04 15.75
CA GLU A 222 13.82 5.76 16.35
C GLU A 222 14.30 4.74 15.32
N GLU A 223 13.77 4.76 14.09
CA GLU A 223 14.27 3.94 12.98
C GLU A 223 15.71 4.33 12.62
N SER A 224 16.02 5.63 12.70
CA SER A 224 17.36 6.20 12.54
C SER A 224 18.38 5.70 13.58
N GLN A 225 17.99 5.52 14.85
CA GLN A 225 18.89 4.95 15.87
C GLN A 225 19.12 3.44 15.70
N ALA A 226 18.11 2.69 15.26
CA ALA A 226 18.29 1.28 14.93
C ALA A 226 19.18 1.09 13.70
N ALA A 227 19.02 1.94 12.67
CA ALA A 227 19.88 2.01 11.49
C ALA A 227 21.34 2.33 11.85
N LEU A 228 21.59 3.33 12.70
CA LEU A 228 22.93 3.65 13.20
C LEU A 228 23.55 2.53 14.05
N LEU A 229 22.73 1.82 14.84
CA LEU A 229 23.19 0.66 15.60
C LEU A 229 23.43 -0.57 14.72
N LEU A 230 22.79 -0.66 13.55
CA LEU A 230 23.06 -1.68 12.52
C LEU A 230 24.44 -1.41 11.88
N GLU A 231 24.78 -0.16 11.60
CA GLU A 231 26.11 0.25 11.10
C GLU A 231 27.23 -0.09 12.09
N ASP A 232 27.03 0.13 13.40
CA ASP A 232 27.98 -0.22 14.47
C ASP A 232 28.25 -1.74 14.59
N VAL A 233 27.37 -2.61 14.04
CA VAL A 233 27.59 -4.06 13.92
C VAL A 233 28.14 -4.48 12.55
N GLY A 234 28.54 -3.53 11.70
CA GLY A 234 29.01 -3.79 10.33
C GLY A 234 27.87 -4.11 9.35
N LEU A 235 26.69 -3.51 9.52
CA LEU A 235 25.50 -3.72 8.69
C LEU A 235 25.14 -2.43 7.96
N ASP A 236 25.19 -2.43 6.62
CA ASP A 236 24.76 -1.28 5.82
C ASP A 236 23.28 -0.98 6.06
N ALA A 237 22.99 0.25 6.47
CA ALA A 237 21.64 0.75 6.66
C ALA A 237 21.02 1.24 5.34
N ASP A 238 21.02 0.41 4.30
CA ASP A 238 20.25 0.71 3.08
C ASP A 238 18.80 0.29 3.26
N ALA A 239 18.07 1.07 4.05
CA ALA A 239 16.64 0.95 4.21
C ALA A 239 15.94 2.27 3.88
N ASP A 240 16.33 2.94 2.78
CA ASP A 240 15.53 4.02 2.18
C ASP A 240 15.95 4.30 0.73
N THR A 241 15.91 3.30 -0.16
CA THR A 241 15.80 3.56 -1.62
C THR A 241 15.18 2.39 -2.36
N TYR A 242 13.90 2.13 -2.14
CA TYR A 242 13.07 1.50 -3.18
C TYR A 242 11.82 2.35 -3.42
N GLY A 243 12.05 3.64 -3.64
CA GLY A 243 11.19 4.53 -4.42
C GLY A 243 11.91 4.82 -5.74
N LEU A 244 11.32 4.34 -6.84
CA LEU A 244 11.43 4.84 -8.22
C LEU A 244 12.65 5.71 -8.54
N ASP A 245 13.82 5.11 -8.80
CA ASP A 245 14.75 5.61 -9.82
C ASP A 245 15.82 4.55 -10.14
N THR A 246 15.69 3.94 -11.31
CA THR A 246 16.82 3.28 -11.97
C THR A 246 16.63 3.52 -13.47
N PRO A 247 17.62 4.10 -14.17
CA PRO A 247 17.50 4.38 -15.60
C PRO A 247 17.24 3.08 -16.36
N LEU A 248 16.20 3.11 -17.20
CA LEU A 248 15.84 2.06 -18.16
C LEU A 248 17.02 1.75 -19.07
N THR A 249 17.77 0.71 -18.75
CA THR A 249 18.37 -0.17 -19.75
C THR A 249 17.64 -1.50 -19.70
N PRO A 250 17.31 -2.13 -20.85
CA PRO A 250 16.63 -3.41 -20.89
C PRO A 250 17.63 -4.54 -20.60
N GLU A 251 18.39 -4.43 -19.52
CA GLU A 251 19.09 -5.58 -18.97
C GLU A 251 18.27 -6.10 -17.81
N ARG A 252 17.70 -7.30 -18.04
CA ARG A 252 17.13 -8.18 -17.03
C ARG A 252 18.14 -8.20 -15.85
N PRO A 253 17.83 -7.62 -14.67
CA PRO A 253 18.77 -7.69 -13.56
C PRO A 253 19.04 -9.17 -13.30
N ALA A 254 20.32 -9.52 -13.19
CA ALA A 254 20.75 -10.90 -12.98
C ALA A 254 19.91 -11.48 -11.85
N ALA A 255 19.24 -12.61 -12.11
CA ALA A 255 18.52 -13.34 -11.09
C ALA A 255 19.47 -13.49 -9.89
N LYS A 256 19.07 -13.00 -8.71
CA LYS A 256 19.77 -13.37 -7.47
C LYS A 256 19.90 -14.89 -7.51
N GLU A 257 21.12 -15.40 -7.36
CA GLU A 257 21.35 -16.84 -7.38
C GLU A 257 20.37 -17.50 -6.40
N PRO A 258 19.70 -18.59 -6.80
CA PRO A 258 18.79 -19.29 -5.92
C PRO A 258 19.52 -19.66 -4.62
N PRO A 259 18.88 -19.52 -3.45
CA PRO A 259 19.51 -19.84 -2.18
C PRO A 259 20.07 -21.27 -2.20
N SER A 260 21.27 -21.46 -1.64
CA SER A 260 21.89 -22.78 -1.58
C SER A 260 21.02 -23.74 -0.76
N ALA A 261 21.21 -25.06 -0.90
CA ALA A 261 20.46 -26.04 -0.10
C ALA A 261 20.61 -25.82 1.42
N ALA A 262 21.74 -25.23 1.86
CA ALA A 262 21.97 -24.83 3.24
C ALA A 262 21.18 -23.57 3.63
N ASP A 263 21.09 -22.59 2.74
CA ASP A 263 20.27 -21.38 2.95
C ASP A 263 18.77 -21.73 2.94
N ALA A 264 18.34 -22.67 2.09
CA ALA A 264 16.98 -23.20 2.08
C ALA A 264 16.66 -24.01 3.35
N ALA A 265 17.62 -24.75 3.90
CA ALA A 265 17.48 -25.44 5.19
C ALA A 265 17.48 -24.47 6.39
N ALA A 266 18.20 -23.35 6.30
CA ALA A 266 18.19 -22.28 7.30
C ALA A 266 16.89 -21.46 7.24
N ALA A 267 16.35 -21.19 6.05
CA ALA A 267 15.02 -20.60 5.85
C ALA A 267 13.90 -21.50 6.42
N LYS A 268 14.08 -22.82 6.34
CA LYS A 268 13.22 -23.83 7.00
C LYS A 268 13.35 -23.87 8.53
N SER A 269 14.27 -23.12 9.11
CA SER A 269 14.61 -23.16 10.54
C SER A 269 14.77 -21.73 11.06
N LEU A 270 13.73 -20.91 10.93
CA LEU A 270 13.60 -19.63 11.64
C LEU A 270 13.16 -19.82 13.10
N SER A 271 12.67 -21.01 13.49
CA SER A 271 12.39 -21.34 14.90
C SER A 271 13.54 -21.15 15.90
N PRO A 272 14.84 -21.31 15.58
CA PRO A 272 15.90 -21.02 16.54
C PRO A 272 15.97 -19.54 16.89
N ALA A 273 15.65 -18.63 15.97
CA ALA A 273 15.61 -17.21 16.25
C ALA A 273 14.56 -16.92 17.34
N ASP A 274 13.34 -17.40 17.16
CA ASP A 274 12.23 -17.23 18.10
C ASP A 274 12.45 -18.01 19.40
N ARG A 275 13.15 -19.15 19.33
CA ARG A 275 13.48 -19.96 20.50
C ARG A 275 14.51 -19.31 21.42
N PHE A 276 15.51 -18.63 20.87
CA PHE A 276 16.62 -18.06 21.66
C PHE A 276 16.55 -16.56 21.86
N CYS A 277 15.86 -15.84 20.98
CA CYS A 277 15.55 -14.43 21.11
C CYS A 277 14.06 -14.20 20.80
N PRO A 278 13.16 -14.51 21.75
CA PRO A 278 11.71 -14.53 21.53
C PRO A 278 11.09 -13.16 21.31
N GLY A 279 11.85 -12.07 21.50
CA GLY A 279 11.36 -10.72 21.27
C GLY A 279 12.25 -9.65 21.86
N TRP A 280 11.86 -8.40 21.65
CA TRP A 280 12.40 -7.23 22.31
C TRP A 280 11.32 -6.47 23.09
N VAL A 281 11.78 -5.71 24.07
CA VAL A 281 10.95 -4.96 25.00
C VAL A 281 11.42 -3.50 25.00
N GLU A 282 10.49 -2.58 24.83
CA GLU A 282 10.63 -1.19 25.26
C GLU A 282 10.50 -1.15 26.78
N MET A 283 11.63 -1.25 27.48
CA MET A 283 11.67 -1.22 28.95
C MET A 283 11.73 0.20 29.47
N CYS A 284 11.05 0.50 30.58
CA CYS A 284 11.08 1.85 31.15
C CYS A 284 12.51 2.23 31.56
N ALA A 285 12.98 3.41 31.16
CA ALA A 285 14.26 3.95 31.57
C ALA A 285 14.07 5.16 32.50
N GLU A 286 15.15 5.89 32.78
CA GLU A 286 15.08 7.11 33.58
C GLU A 286 14.49 8.27 32.74
N ARG A 287 13.75 9.17 33.40
CA ARG A 287 13.25 10.45 32.84
C ARG A 287 12.33 10.32 31.61
N GLY A 288 11.28 9.50 31.67
CA GLY A 288 10.28 9.49 30.60
C GLY A 288 10.62 8.62 29.37
N LYS A 289 11.83 8.08 29.29
CA LYS A 289 12.32 7.38 28.09
C LYS A 289 12.12 5.87 28.19
N TYR A 290 11.96 5.23 27.04
CA TYR A 290 12.10 3.78 26.90
C TYR A 290 13.52 3.41 26.49
N ARG A 291 13.94 2.20 26.83
CA ARG A 291 15.16 1.58 26.33
C ARG A 291 14.79 0.28 25.64
N LYS A 292 15.24 0.12 24.39
CA LYS A 292 15.06 -1.12 23.62
C LYS A 292 15.99 -2.21 24.15
N VAL A 293 15.42 -3.33 24.58
CA VAL A 293 16.12 -4.43 25.24
C VAL A 293 15.65 -5.76 24.66
N TYR A 294 16.58 -6.64 24.30
CA TYR A 294 16.28 -7.94 23.70
C TYR A 294 16.21 -9.02 24.78
N ALA A 295 15.21 -9.88 24.69
CA ALA A 295 15.04 -11.04 25.55
C ALA A 295 15.84 -12.22 25.00
N PHE A 296 16.48 -12.99 25.87
CA PHE A 296 17.22 -14.19 25.51
C PHE A 296 16.85 -15.35 26.41
N VAL A 297 16.51 -16.49 25.81
CA VAL A 297 16.17 -17.71 26.53
C VAL A 297 17.43 -18.55 26.75
N VAL A 298 17.75 -18.81 28.01
CA VAL A 298 19.01 -19.45 28.41
C VAL A 298 18.78 -20.56 29.44
N GLY A 299 19.85 -21.25 29.85
CA GLY A 299 19.76 -22.30 30.88
C GLY A 299 19.00 -23.56 30.43
N GLY A 300 19.01 -23.86 29.13
CA GLY A 300 18.24 -24.97 28.58
C GLY A 300 16.75 -24.67 28.36
N GLY A 301 16.34 -23.40 28.44
CA GLY A 301 14.93 -22.99 28.30
C GLY A 301 14.25 -22.66 29.63
N SER A 302 15.00 -22.51 30.71
CA SER A 302 14.44 -22.37 32.06
C SER A 302 14.35 -20.92 32.55
N ARG A 303 15.02 -19.97 31.88
CA ARG A 303 15.04 -18.55 32.30
C ARG A 303 15.24 -17.60 31.13
N THR A 304 14.70 -16.39 31.27
CA THR A 304 14.90 -15.26 30.36
C THR A 304 15.91 -14.27 30.94
N ILE A 305 16.82 -13.75 30.11
CA ILE A 305 17.70 -12.62 30.44
C ILE A 305 17.53 -11.49 29.42
N PHE A 306 17.86 -10.26 29.81
CA PHE A 306 17.57 -9.05 29.05
C PHE A 306 18.84 -8.24 28.76
N ARG A 307 19.17 -8.03 27.49
CA ARG A 307 20.43 -7.38 27.07
C ARG A 307 20.17 -6.32 26.00
N THR A 308 20.95 -5.26 26.01
CA THR A 308 20.91 -4.25 24.93
C THR A 308 21.63 -4.76 23.68
N SER A 309 21.46 -4.07 22.56
CA SER A 309 22.28 -4.31 21.36
C SER A 309 23.77 -4.19 21.69
N SER A 310 24.17 -3.15 22.42
CA SER A 310 25.57 -2.95 22.84
C SER A 310 26.13 -4.05 23.74
N ASP A 311 25.32 -4.62 24.64
CA ASP A 311 25.74 -5.77 25.45
C ASP A 311 26.01 -7.00 24.57
N PHE A 312 25.19 -7.17 23.54
CA PHE A 312 25.31 -8.27 22.58
C PHE A 312 26.55 -8.09 21.70
N THR A 313 26.74 -6.93 21.08
CA THR A 313 27.89 -6.66 20.20
C THR A 313 29.22 -6.74 20.94
N GLY A 314 29.27 -6.27 22.19
CA GLY A 314 30.43 -6.45 23.06
C GLY A 314 30.77 -7.92 23.37
N SER A 315 29.79 -8.83 23.26
CA SER A 315 29.97 -10.27 23.49
C SER A 315 30.16 -11.06 22.19
N PHE A 316 29.59 -10.59 21.08
CA PHE A 316 29.57 -11.25 19.79
C PHE A 316 29.99 -10.24 18.71
N SER A 317 31.31 -10.08 18.54
CA SER A 317 31.93 -9.12 17.63
C SER A 317 31.77 -9.43 16.14
N THR A 318 31.28 -10.62 15.77
CA THR A 318 31.11 -11.08 14.38
C THR A 318 29.84 -11.92 14.27
N ALA A 319 28.78 -11.36 13.70
CA ALA A 319 27.50 -12.03 13.45
C ALA A 319 27.16 -12.13 11.95
N GLU A 320 28.17 -11.97 11.08
CA GLU A 320 28.02 -11.82 9.63
C GLU A 320 27.36 -13.03 8.96
N GLU A 321 27.56 -14.24 9.51
CA GLU A 321 26.92 -15.44 8.98
C GLU A 321 25.41 -15.42 9.24
N ALA A 322 24.99 -15.10 10.46
CA ALA A 322 23.57 -14.96 10.81
C ALA A 322 22.92 -13.80 10.04
N LYS A 323 23.64 -12.68 9.87
CA LYS A 323 23.25 -11.56 9.00
C LYS A 323 22.94 -12.04 7.59
N ARG A 324 23.91 -12.68 6.92
CA ARG A 324 23.76 -13.15 5.54
C ARG A 324 22.59 -14.09 5.37
N VAL A 325 22.34 -14.96 6.37
CA VAL A 325 21.16 -15.83 6.36
C VAL A 325 19.88 -15.00 6.40
N VAL A 326 19.74 -14.06 7.35
CA VAL A 326 18.55 -13.20 7.45
C VAL A 326 18.33 -12.39 6.17
N GLU A 327 19.35 -11.75 5.63
CA GLU A 327 19.25 -10.93 4.41
C GLU A 327 18.87 -11.72 3.15
N ARG A 328 19.23 -13.00 3.09
CA ARG A 328 18.92 -13.87 1.95
C ARG A 328 17.56 -14.55 2.06
N THR A 329 17.10 -14.82 3.27
CA THR A 329 15.95 -15.70 3.52
C THR A 329 14.70 -14.98 3.97
N CYS A 330 14.84 -13.84 4.64
CA CYS A 330 13.73 -13.10 5.20
C CYS A 330 13.25 -11.99 4.25
N SER A 331 12.01 -11.53 4.48
CA SER A 331 11.45 -10.41 3.69
C SER A 331 12.35 -9.18 3.76
N PRO A 332 12.61 -8.49 2.62
CA PRO A 332 13.33 -7.22 2.64
C PRO A 332 12.60 -6.15 3.45
N ARG A 333 11.27 -6.30 3.63
CA ARG A 333 10.40 -5.37 4.36
C ARG A 333 10.43 -5.54 5.87
N LEU A 334 11.14 -6.54 6.40
CA LEU A 334 11.29 -6.65 7.84
C LEU A 334 11.95 -5.39 8.41
N SER A 335 11.44 -4.94 9.55
CA SER A 335 12.01 -3.80 10.25
C SER A 335 13.43 -4.09 10.72
N SER A 336 14.23 -3.05 10.86
CA SER A 336 15.60 -3.13 11.38
C SER A 336 15.68 -3.85 12.73
N SER A 337 14.67 -3.65 13.60
CA SER A 337 14.61 -4.28 14.91
C SER A 337 14.34 -5.78 14.82
N GLU A 338 13.44 -6.19 13.92
CA GLU A 338 13.11 -7.61 13.71
C GLU A 338 14.26 -8.35 13.02
N LYS A 339 14.92 -7.73 12.04
CA LYS A 339 16.16 -8.25 11.43
C LYS A 339 17.24 -8.48 12.50
N LEU A 340 17.47 -7.47 13.35
CA LEU A 340 18.48 -7.56 14.42
C LEU A 340 18.14 -8.66 15.44
N ARG A 341 16.87 -8.78 15.87
CA ARG A 341 16.40 -9.85 16.75
C ARG A 341 16.74 -11.24 16.18
N ARG A 342 16.46 -11.46 14.89
CA ARG A 342 16.74 -12.74 14.22
C ARG A 342 18.23 -13.05 14.16
N VAL A 343 19.05 -12.06 13.82
CA VAL A 343 20.51 -12.18 13.83
C VAL A 343 21.01 -12.57 15.23
N MET A 344 20.50 -11.91 16.27
CA MET A 344 20.84 -12.22 17.66
C MET A 344 20.44 -13.66 18.04
N GLY A 345 19.21 -14.06 17.72
CA GLY A 345 18.69 -15.40 18.03
C GLY A 345 19.49 -16.51 17.34
N LEU A 346 19.77 -16.38 16.04
CA LEU A 346 20.58 -17.32 15.27
C LEU A 346 22.03 -17.40 15.78
N THR A 347 22.62 -16.25 16.12
CA THR A 347 23.98 -16.20 16.68
C THR A 347 24.04 -16.94 18.01
N VAL A 348 23.06 -16.75 18.90
CA VAL A 348 22.99 -17.48 20.18
C VAL A 348 22.75 -18.97 19.95
N ALA A 349 21.90 -19.34 18.97
CA ALA A 349 21.65 -20.73 18.60
C ALA A 349 22.94 -21.48 18.23
N LYS A 350 23.83 -20.82 17.50
CA LYS A 350 25.14 -21.36 17.10
C LYS A 350 26.18 -21.25 18.22
N ALA A 351 26.18 -20.18 19.00
CA ALA A 351 27.17 -19.94 20.04
C ALA A 351 27.01 -20.86 21.25
N ARG A 352 25.80 -21.33 21.54
CA ARG A 352 25.53 -22.23 22.67
C ARG A 352 26.03 -23.67 22.46
N GLU A 353 26.35 -24.07 21.23
CA GLU A 353 26.85 -25.42 20.96
C GLU A 353 28.22 -25.62 21.62
N PRO A 354 28.46 -26.70 22.37
CA PRO A 354 29.74 -26.92 23.06
C PRO A 354 30.96 -26.96 22.12
N SER A 355 30.74 -27.36 20.86
CA SER A 355 31.74 -27.36 19.78
C SER A 355 32.03 -25.97 19.21
N SER A 356 31.20 -24.97 19.50
CA SER A 356 31.30 -23.64 18.92
C SER A 356 32.49 -22.87 19.48
N LYS A 357 33.24 -22.21 18.60
CA LYS A 357 34.33 -21.29 19.01
C LYS A 357 33.82 -20.12 19.87
N LEU A 358 32.52 -19.81 19.78
CA LEU A 358 31.86 -18.74 20.54
C LEU A 358 31.35 -19.21 21.91
N TYR A 359 31.45 -20.49 22.27
CA TYR A 359 30.86 -21.04 23.49
C TYR A 359 31.33 -20.35 24.77
N ARG A 360 32.62 -20.01 24.88
CA ARG A 360 33.15 -19.26 26.04
C ARG A 360 32.52 -17.88 26.17
N ARG A 361 32.33 -17.17 25.05
CA ARG A 361 31.68 -15.85 25.02
C ARG A 361 30.21 -15.96 25.38
N TYR A 362 29.52 -16.98 24.87
CA TYR A 362 28.14 -17.29 25.27
C TYR A 362 28.00 -17.53 26.77
N ARG A 363 28.91 -18.32 27.37
CA ARG A 363 28.91 -18.57 28.83
C ARG A 363 29.10 -17.28 29.64
N ALA A 364 30.00 -16.40 29.22
CA ALA A 364 30.20 -15.10 29.85
C ALA A 364 28.96 -14.20 29.69
N PHE A 365 28.37 -14.16 28.49
CA PHE A 365 27.17 -13.39 28.16
C PHE A 365 25.98 -13.74 29.07
N ILE A 366 25.74 -15.04 29.31
CA ILE A 366 24.62 -15.50 30.17
C ILE A 366 24.90 -15.35 31.67
N GLN A 367 26.16 -15.17 32.08
CA GLN A 367 26.56 -15.02 33.49
C GLN A 367 26.68 -13.54 33.90
N LYS A 368 26.82 -12.63 32.94
CA LYS A 368 26.87 -11.18 33.18
C LYS A 368 25.61 -10.75 33.95
N GLN A 369 25.78 -10.13 35.12
CA GLN A 369 24.66 -9.56 35.86
C GLN A 369 24.17 -8.28 35.16
N SER A 370 22.86 -8.10 35.08
CA SER A 370 22.24 -6.91 34.51
C SER A 370 21.13 -6.41 35.42
N ALA A 371 21.10 -5.09 35.66
CA ALA A 371 20.00 -4.46 36.37
C ALA A 371 18.66 -4.61 35.62
N LEU A 372 18.70 -4.82 34.30
CA LEU A 372 17.51 -5.08 33.47
C LEU A 372 16.81 -6.36 33.91
N ASP A 373 17.60 -7.42 34.17
CA ASP A 373 17.09 -8.71 34.63
C ASP A 373 16.29 -8.55 35.93
N ALA A 374 16.79 -7.76 36.88
CA ALA A 374 16.15 -7.54 38.17
C ALA A 374 14.93 -6.59 38.13
N ARG A 375 14.89 -5.65 37.18
CA ARG A 375 13.89 -4.58 37.13
C ARG A 375 12.66 -4.89 36.29
N PHE A 376 12.79 -5.67 35.23
CA PHE A 376 11.65 -5.94 34.31
C PHE A 376 10.42 -6.45 35.09
N LEU A 377 9.30 -5.72 34.97
CA LEU A 377 8.01 -5.99 35.64
C LEU A 377 8.05 -6.02 37.17
N ARG A 378 9.16 -5.63 37.80
CA ARG A 378 9.38 -5.70 39.26
C ARG A 378 9.80 -4.37 39.86
N ARG A 379 9.44 -3.28 39.19
CA ARG A 379 9.73 -1.92 39.64
C ARG A 379 8.78 -1.55 40.79
N PRO A 380 9.23 -0.70 41.74
CA PRO A 380 8.33 -0.12 42.71
C PRO A 380 7.26 0.71 42.01
N ALA A 381 6.07 0.77 42.62
CA ALA A 381 4.99 1.63 42.13
C ALA A 381 5.50 3.08 41.99
N PRO A 382 5.09 3.82 40.96
CA PRO A 382 5.56 5.18 40.75
C PRO A 382 5.08 6.10 41.88
N SER A 383 6.01 6.82 42.51
CA SER A 383 5.76 7.66 43.68
C SER A 383 4.97 8.94 43.40
N GLN A 384 4.82 9.33 42.13
CA GLN A 384 4.03 10.49 41.67
C GLN A 384 3.22 10.14 40.43
N LEU A 385 2.23 9.25 40.55
CA LEU A 385 1.20 9.13 39.51
C LEU A 385 0.23 10.31 39.64
N ASN A 386 0.60 11.47 39.08
CA ASN A 386 -0.36 12.55 38.81
C ASN A 386 -1.24 12.18 37.59
N VAL A 387 -1.79 10.96 37.60
CA VAL A 387 -2.53 10.39 36.48
C VAL A 387 -3.97 10.87 36.55
N LYS A 388 -4.45 11.48 35.47
CA LYS A 388 -5.89 11.71 35.27
C LYS A 388 -6.52 10.38 34.86
N VAL A 389 -6.73 9.47 35.82
CA VAL A 389 -7.47 8.23 35.60
C VAL A 389 -8.95 8.62 35.43
N LYS A 390 -9.56 8.22 34.31
CA LYS A 390 -11.01 8.39 34.15
C LYS A 390 -11.70 7.28 34.95
N GLY A 391 -12.21 7.61 36.13
CA GLY A 391 -12.98 6.70 36.98
C GLY A 391 -12.26 6.17 38.22
N GLU A 392 -12.93 5.31 39.00
CA GLU A 392 -12.35 4.71 40.22
C GLU A 392 -11.35 3.60 39.87
N THR A 393 -10.18 3.60 40.51
CA THR A 393 -9.12 2.61 40.25
C THR A 393 -9.37 1.33 41.02
N ILE A 394 -9.37 0.20 40.32
CA ILE A 394 -9.65 -1.15 40.87
C ILE A 394 -8.34 -1.88 41.15
N ILE A 395 -7.47 -1.97 40.14
CA ILE A 395 -6.15 -2.59 40.24
C ILE A 395 -5.16 -1.82 39.38
N SER A 396 -3.90 -1.77 39.83
CA SER A 396 -2.81 -1.18 39.06
C SER A 396 -1.51 -1.94 39.30
N GLY A 397 -0.63 -1.93 38.31
CA GLY A 397 0.64 -2.65 38.37
C GLY A 397 1.43 -2.54 37.07
N PHE A 398 2.66 -3.05 37.09
CA PHE A 398 3.46 -3.18 35.87
C PHE A 398 3.02 -4.41 35.07
N ALA A 399 2.82 -4.22 33.77
CA ALA A 399 2.65 -5.30 32.80
C ALA A 399 3.38 -4.92 31.51
N ALA A 400 3.77 -5.93 30.72
CA ALA A 400 4.26 -5.67 29.37
C ALA A 400 3.16 -5.95 28.36
N ARG A 401 2.78 -4.95 27.56
CA ARG A 401 1.79 -5.08 26.49
C ARG A 401 2.47 -5.47 25.18
N ALA A 402 1.91 -6.43 24.45
CA ALA A 402 2.40 -6.76 23.11
C ALA A 402 1.98 -5.69 22.10
N LEU A 403 2.93 -5.21 21.30
CA LEU A 403 2.72 -4.33 20.14
C LEU A 403 2.83 -5.09 18.80
N SER A 404 3.50 -6.24 18.80
CA SER A 404 3.48 -7.24 17.74
C SER A 404 3.91 -8.58 18.33
N GLU A 405 4.02 -9.63 17.51
CA GLU A 405 4.42 -10.97 17.91
C GLU A 405 5.74 -10.99 18.71
N HIS A 406 6.70 -10.13 18.35
CA HIS A 406 8.03 -10.10 18.98
C HIS A 406 8.36 -8.79 19.69
N HIS A 407 7.41 -7.84 19.76
CA HIS A 407 7.62 -6.53 20.34
C HIS A 407 6.71 -6.30 21.55
N TRP A 408 7.30 -6.00 22.69
CA TRP A 408 6.62 -5.72 23.95
C TRP A 408 6.96 -4.34 24.47
N LYS A 409 6.05 -3.75 25.25
CA LYS A 409 6.25 -2.45 25.91
C LYS A 409 5.93 -2.56 27.39
N GLU A 410 6.91 -2.26 28.26
CA GLU A 410 6.73 -2.27 29.71
C GLU A 410 5.97 -1.01 30.14
N GLU A 411 4.77 -1.16 30.69
CA GLU A 411 3.90 -0.03 31.03
C GLU A 411 3.33 -0.16 32.45
N TRP A 412 2.98 0.98 33.04
CA TRP A 412 2.13 1.01 34.22
C TRP A 412 0.67 0.92 33.77
N VAL A 413 -0.01 -0.16 34.14
CA VAL A 413 -1.39 -0.42 33.71
C VAL A 413 -2.34 -0.17 34.87
N VAL A 414 -3.45 0.49 34.58
CA VAL A 414 -4.51 0.83 35.55
C VAL A 414 -5.84 0.35 35.00
N LEU A 415 -6.50 -0.56 35.73
CA LEU A 415 -7.91 -0.90 35.52
C LEU A 415 -8.75 0.06 36.35
N SER A 416 -9.59 0.86 35.69
CA SER A 416 -10.65 1.63 36.34
C SER A 416 -12.03 1.03 36.07
N ASP A 417 -13.07 1.57 36.67
CA ASP A 417 -14.49 1.25 36.40
C ASP A 417 -14.96 1.53 34.95
N ARG A 418 -14.11 2.12 34.10
CA ARG A 418 -14.44 2.46 32.70
C ARG A 418 -13.43 2.00 31.67
N TYR A 419 -12.13 1.97 32.02
CA TYR A 419 -11.07 1.69 31.05
C TYR A 419 -9.95 0.85 31.65
N VAL A 420 -9.28 0.07 30.80
CA VAL A 420 -7.90 -0.36 31.03
C VAL A 420 -6.99 0.69 30.38
N SER A 421 -6.21 1.40 31.19
CA SER A 421 -5.33 2.50 30.72
C SER A 421 -3.86 2.14 30.90
N PHE A 422 -3.05 2.45 29.89
CA PHE A 422 -1.63 2.15 29.83
C PHE A 422 -0.81 3.43 29.90
N PHE A 423 0.22 3.48 30.73
CA PHE A 423 1.01 4.67 30.97
C PHE A 423 2.51 4.36 30.91
N HIS A 424 3.28 5.31 30.36
CA HIS A 424 4.67 5.41 30.79
C HIS A 424 4.71 5.88 32.26
N PRO A 425 5.53 5.28 33.15
CA PRO A 425 5.53 5.60 34.59
C PRO A 425 5.79 7.06 34.96
N SER A 426 6.37 7.84 34.06
CA SER A 426 6.67 9.27 34.25
C SER A 426 5.67 10.22 33.57
N TYR A 427 4.69 9.72 32.81
CA TYR A 427 3.74 10.55 32.06
C TYR A 427 2.34 10.52 32.67
N LYS A 428 1.59 11.62 32.46
CA LYS A 428 0.23 11.80 32.99
C LYS A 428 -0.86 11.31 32.04
N ARG A 429 -0.61 11.39 30.73
CA ARG A 429 -1.52 10.93 29.67
C ARG A 429 -1.25 9.45 29.38
N PRO A 430 -2.30 8.62 29.21
CA PRO A 430 -2.11 7.24 28.81
C PRO A 430 -1.66 7.16 27.36
N SER A 431 -0.79 6.21 27.07
CA SER A 431 -0.35 5.82 25.72
C SER A 431 -1.41 5.00 24.99
N PHE A 432 -2.27 4.28 25.71
CA PHE A 432 -3.29 3.42 25.12
C PHE A 432 -4.45 3.22 26.12
N ARG A 433 -5.66 2.99 25.62
CA ARG A 433 -6.84 2.69 26.43
C ARG A 433 -7.69 1.59 25.79
N VAL A 434 -8.28 0.74 26.61
CA VAL A 434 -9.32 -0.22 26.21
C VAL A 434 -10.59 0.10 27.00
N SER A 435 -11.70 0.33 26.30
CA SER A 435 -13.02 0.51 26.92
C SER A 435 -13.52 -0.81 27.50
N LEU A 436 -14.00 -0.79 28.74
CA LEU A 436 -14.56 -2.01 29.35
C LEU A 436 -15.83 -2.50 28.63
N GLY A 437 -16.60 -1.60 28.00
CA GLY A 437 -17.80 -1.97 27.25
C GLY A 437 -17.51 -2.76 25.96
N GLY A 438 -16.28 -2.70 25.45
CA GLY A 438 -15.85 -3.41 24.24
C GLY A 438 -15.18 -4.75 24.52
N ILE A 439 -15.08 -5.18 25.79
CA ILE A 439 -14.43 -6.44 26.15
C ILE A 439 -15.42 -7.59 25.95
N VAL A 440 -15.12 -8.45 24.97
CA VAL A 440 -15.91 -9.65 24.66
C VAL A 440 -15.37 -10.90 25.36
N GLY A 441 -14.12 -10.88 25.82
CA GLY A 441 -13.50 -12.02 26.49
C GLY A 441 -12.22 -11.66 27.23
N VAL A 442 -11.90 -12.43 28.28
CA VAL A 442 -10.63 -12.33 29.00
C VAL A 442 -10.20 -13.73 29.39
N SER A 443 -8.96 -14.10 29.06
CA SER A 443 -8.47 -15.45 29.25
C SER A 443 -6.96 -15.49 29.47
N LYS A 444 -6.47 -16.48 30.21
CA LYS A 444 -5.05 -16.83 30.20
C LYS A 444 -4.71 -17.54 28.90
N LEU A 445 -3.58 -17.22 28.30
CA LEU A 445 -3.12 -17.93 27.12
C LEU A 445 -2.72 -19.38 27.48
N PRO A 446 -3.13 -20.38 26.70
CA PRO A 446 -2.58 -21.73 26.80
C PRO A 446 -1.06 -21.71 26.64
N LEU A 447 -0.34 -22.59 27.36
CA LEU A 447 1.13 -22.64 27.31
C LEU A 447 1.68 -22.85 25.89
N ALA A 448 0.94 -23.54 25.01
CA ALA A 448 1.32 -23.76 23.63
C ALA A 448 1.25 -22.48 22.77
N GLU A 449 0.40 -21.53 23.14
CA GLU A 449 0.20 -20.26 22.43
C GLU A 449 0.97 -19.11 23.09
N CYS A 450 1.50 -19.33 24.30
CA CYS A 450 2.29 -18.33 25.01
C CYS A 450 3.61 -18.01 24.29
N PRO A 451 4.05 -16.75 24.31
CA PRO A 451 5.40 -16.40 23.89
C PRO A 451 6.42 -17.08 24.80
N ASN A 452 7.57 -17.45 24.24
CA ASN A 452 8.63 -18.19 24.93
C ASN A 452 9.42 -17.29 25.89
N PHE A 453 8.77 -16.82 26.96
CA PHE A 453 9.35 -16.09 28.08
C PHE A 453 9.24 -16.95 29.36
N PRO A 454 10.17 -17.89 29.59
CA PRO A 454 10.14 -18.73 30.78
C PRO A 454 10.02 -17.92 32.07
N GLY A 455 9.02 -18.25 32.88
CA GLY A 455 8.72 -17.58 34.16
C GLY A 455 7.80 -16.36 34.04
N CYS A 456 7.28 -16.04 32.85
CA CYS A 456 6.27 -15.01 32.67
C CYS A 456 4.90 -15.64 32.37
N HIS A 457 3.84 -14.90 32.69
CA HIS A 457 2.45 -15.33 32.54
C HIS A 457 1.71 -14.35 31.65
N VAL A 458 0.96 -14.84 30.66
CA VAL A 458 0.29 -13.99 29.67
C VAL A 458 -1.23 -14.11 29.78
N LEU A 459 -1.87 -12.96 29.90
CA LEU A 459 -3.31 -12.76 29.85
C LEU A 459 -3.66 -12.09 28.51
N SER A 460 -4.81 -12.45 27.94
CA SER A 460 -5.40 -11.69 26.84
C SER A 460 -6.72 -11.04 27.22
N ILE A 461 -6.89 -9.81 26.75
CA ILE A 461 -8.15 -9.07 26.72
C ILE A 461 -8.62 -9.06 25.27
N GLU A 462 -9.80 -9.59 25.01
CA GLU A 462 -10.39 -9.71 23.68
C GLU A 462 -11.45 -8.63 23.50
N THR A 463 -11.30 -7.84 22.44
CA THR A 463 -12.36 -7.02 21.85
C THR A 463 -12.82 -7.68 20.54
N THR A 464 -13.77 -7.06 19.84
CA THR A 464 -14.19 -7.57 18.54
C THR A 464 -13.03 -7.53 17.53
N GLY A 465 -12.33 -6.40 17.40
CA GLY A 465 -11.25 -6.25 16.42
C GLY A 465 -9.84 -6.62 16.89
N ARG A 466 -9.57 -6.73 18.21
CA ARG A 466 -8.21 -7.02 18.72
C ARG A 466 -8.18 -7.98 19.90
N ARG A 467 -7.08 -8.70 20.02
CA ARG A 467 -6.65 -9.38 21.25
C ARG A 467 -5.42 -8.67 21.81
N ILE A 468 -5.59 -8.01 22.95
CA ILE A 468 -4.52 -7.30 23.66
C ILE A 468 -3.84 -8.27 24.64
N TYR A 469 -2.53 -8.45 24.54
CA TYR A 469 -1.77 -9.37 25.40
C TYR A 469 -1.00 -8.62 26.48
N LEU A 470 -1.14 -9.07 27.72
CA LEU A 470 -0.46 -8.55 28.90
C LEU A 470 0.40 -9.63 29.53
N MET A 471 1.69 -9.36 29.64
CA MET A 471 2.65 -10.22 30.30
C MET A 471 2.92 -9.74 31.73
N PHE A 472 2.87 -10.68 32.67
CA PHE A 472 3.13 -10.49 34.09
C PHE A 472 4.30 -11.37 34.55
N PHE A 473 4.98 -10.93 35.61
CA PHE A 473 6.07 -11.70 36.21
C PHE A 473 5.54 -12.80 37.14
N SER A 474 4.43 -12.56 37.86
CA SER A 474 3.87 -13.49 38.82
C SER A 474 2.54 -14.07 38.35
N GLU A 475 2.34 -15.37 38.57
CA GLU A 475 1.05 -16.03 38.34
C GLU A 475 -0.06 -15.42 39.21
N THR A 476 0.27 -15.04 40.44
CA THR A 476 -0.68 -14.41 41.36
C THR A 476 -1.16 -13.06 40.83
N GLU A 477 -0.26 -12.24 40.26
CA GLU A 477 -0.63 -10.97 39.65
C GLU A 477 -1.54 -11.21 38.44
N SER A 478 -1.16 -12.15 37.57
CA SER A 478 -1.98 -12.54 36.41
C SER A 478 -3.39 -13.02 36.81
N ASN A 479 -3.51 -13.79 37.90
CA ASN A 479 -4.81 -14.23 38.44
C ASN A 479 -5.64 -13.04 38.95
N ASN A 480 -5.03 -12.14 39.74
CA ASN A 480 -5.74 -10.98 40.26
C ASN A 480 -6.28 -10.08 39.13
N TRP A 481 -5.50 -9.91 38.06
CA TRP A 481 -5.93 -9.16 36.87
C TRP A 481 -7.04 -9.89 36.10
N LEU A 482 -6.96 -11.22 35.97
CA LEU A 482 -8.03 -12.02 35.37
C LEU A 482 -9.34 -11.83 36.14
N ASP A 483 -9.32 -12.04 37.45
CA ASP A 483 -10.50 -11.91 38.31
C ASP A 483 -11.10 -10.49 38.23
N GLY A 484 -10.25 -9.46 38.25
CA GLY A 484 -10.68 -8.06 38.16
C GLY A 484 -11.30 -7.67 36.81
N LEU A 485 -10.89 -8.33 35.71
CA LEU A 485 -11.39 -8.08 34.37
C LEU A 485 -12.59 -8.96 34.00
N SER A 486 -12.66 -10.19 34.51
CA SER A 486 -13.73 -11.15 34.20
C SER A 486 -15.13 -10.65 34.56
N GLN A 487 -15.25 -9.76 35.56
CA GLN A 487 -16.53 -9.13 35.92
C GLN A 487 -17.09 -8.17 34.85
N TYR A 488 -16.27 -7.77 33.87
CA TYR A 488 -16.64 -6.85 32.79
C TYR A 488 -16.88 -7.54 31.44
N VAL A 489 -16.75 -8.86 31.38
CA VAL A 489 -17.09 -9.63 30.17
C VAL A 489 -18.61 -9.59 30.01
N THR A 490 -19.07 -8.99 28.91
CA THR A 490 -20.50 -8.89 28.59
C THR A 490 -21.06 -10.30 28.32
N ALA A 491 -21.77 -10.86 29.31
CA ALA A 491 -22.32 -12.22 29.24
C ALA A 491 -23.50 -12.38 28.27
N ASP A 492 -24.03 -11.29 27.71
CA ASP A 492 -25.03 -11.28 26.63
C ASP A 492 -25.17 -9.83 26.16
N ALA A 493 -24.98 -9.57 24.87
CA ALA A 493 -25.22 -8.27 24.26
C ALA A 493 -26.73 -7.97 24.25
N GLN A 494 -27.24 -7.41 25.34
CA GLN A 494 -28.41 -6.54 25.29
C GLN A 494 -27.90 -5.12 25.60
N PRO A 495 -27.74 -4.24 24.60
CA PRO A 495 -27.30 -2.89 24.84
C PRO A 495 -28.32 -2.20 25.75
N LYS A 496 -27.89 -1.79 26.95
CA LYS A 496 -28.67 -0.83 27.75
C LYS A 496 -28.64 0.48 26.98
N PRO A 497 -29.77 1.01 26.48
CA PRO A 497 -29.78 2.30 25.81
C PRO A 497 -29.35 3.35 26.83
N LYS A 498 -28.20 3.99 26.58
CA LYS A 498 -27.87 5.26 27.22
C LYS A 498 -28.36 6.35 26.28
N GLU A 499 -29.29 7.15 26.77
CA GLU A 499 -29.69 8.41 26.14
C GLU A 499 -28.44 9.31 26.02
N THR A 500 -27.81 9.31 24.85
CA THR A 500 -26.86 10.35 24.46
C THR A 500 -27.40 11.02 23.21
N ASN A 501 -28.04 12.17 23.40
CA ASN A 501 -28.36 13.10 22.33
C ASN A 501 -27.05 13.65 21.75
N ILE A 502 -26.58 13.05 20.66
CA ILE A 502 -25.57 13.65 19.78
C ILE A 502 -26.23 13.75 18.41
N LEU A 503 -26.46 14.99 17.98
CA LEU A 503 -26.98 15.33 16.66
C LEU A 503 -25.98 14.90 15.59
N PHE A 504 -26.33 13.91 14.78
CA PHE A 504 -25.58 13.54 13.56
C PHE A 504 -26.13 14.29 12.34
N ASP A 505 -25.21 14.82 11.52
CA ASP A 505 -25.46 15.58 10.31
C ASP A 505 -26.03 14.69 9.17
N PRO A 506 -27.15 15.01 8.50
CA PRO A 506 -27.88 14.09 7.62
C PRO A 506 -27.28 13.84 6.22
N LEU A 507 -26.10 14.36 5.89
CA LEU A 507 -25.54 14.28 4.53
C LEU A 507 -24.86 12.93 4.18
N SER A 508 -24.75 11.99 5.13
CA SER A 508 -24.26 10.61 4.90
C SER A 508 -25.34 9.65 4.33
N SER A 509 -26.60 10.08 4.24
CA SER A 509 -27.76 9.22 3.99
C SER A 509 -27.92 8.61 2.58
N SER A 510 -26.98 8.83 1.64
CA SER A 510 -27.04 8.22 0.30
C SER A 510 -26.51 6.78 0.26
N PHE A 511 -25.82 6.31 1.32
CA PHE A 511 -25.21 4.98 1.38
C PHE A 511 -26.16 3.85 1.80
N ALA A 512 -27.31 4.18 2.42
CA ALA A 512 -28.22 3.21 3.04
C ALA A 512 -28.98 2.30 2.05
N SER A 513 -29.05 2.68 0.76
CA SER A 513 -29.90 1.98 -0.22
C SER A 513 -29.26 0.72 -0.83
N LEU A 514 -27.94 0.54 -0.71
CA LEU A 514 -27.22 -0.59 -1.33
C LEU A 514 -26.71 -1.65 -0.34
N THR A 515 -26.67 -1.35 0.97
CA THR A 515 -26.12 -2.26 1.98
C THR A 515 -27.17 -2.99 2.80
N GLY A 516 -28.42 -2.53 2.86
CA GLY A 516 -29.50 -3.25 3.57
C GLY A 516 -29.16 -3.67 5.01
N SER A 517 -28.26 -2.98 5.71
CA SER A 517 -27.79 -3.43 7.02
C SER A 517 -27.64 -2.26 8.00
N SER A 518 -28.58 -2.21 8.95
CA SER A 518 -28.52 -1.52 10.25
C SER A 518 -27.24 -1.82 11.06
N LEU A 519 -26.50 -2.86 10.67
CA LEU A 519 -25.36 -3.44 11.38
C LEU A 519 -24.08 -2.61 11.31
N HIS A 520 -23.88 -1.84 10.23
CA HIS A 520 -22.68 -1.00 10.08
C HIS A 520 -22.68 0.16 11.08
N ASP A 521 -23.83 0.80 11.29
CA ASP A 521 -23.96 1.96 12.17
C ASP A 521 -23.98 1.59 13.66
N GLU A 522 -24.59 0.46 14.03
CA GLU A 522 -24.65 0.01 15.44
C GLU A 522 -23.30 -0.55 15.92
N PHE A 523 -22.53 -1.15 15.02
CA PHE A 523 -21.19 -1.68 15.28
C PHE A 523 -20.14 -0.57 15.46
N LEU A 524 -20.18 0.45 14.61
CA LEU A 524 -19.34 1.64 14.74
C LEU A 524 -19.75 2.54 15.92
N ALA A 525 -21.02 2.48 16.35
CA ALA A 525 -21.49 3.22 17.52
C ALA A 525 -20.90 2.73 18.86
N LEU A 526 -20.34 1.51 18.92
CA LEU A 526 -19.67 0.99 20.12
C LEU A 526 -18.24 1.55 20.31
N ASN A 527 -17.59 2.01 19.24
CA ASN A 527 -16.17 2.40 19.24
C ASN A 527 -15.91 3.65 18.39
N ASN A 528 -15.23 4.65 18.97
CA ASN A 528 -15.10 5.97 18.34
C ASN A 528 -14.31 6.00 17.01
N ASP A 529 -13.52 4.97 16.66
CA ASP A 529 -12.88 4.85 15.33
C ASP A 529 -12.55 3.36 14.99
N PRO A 530 -13.17 2.77 13.94
CA PRO A 530 -12.84 1.41 13.47
C PRO A 530 -11.39 1.29 12.93
N THR A 531 -10.77 2.38 12.51
CA THR A 531 -9.35 2.41 12.15
C THR A 531 -8.50 2.00 13.35
N GLU A 532 -8.79 2.59 14.51
CA GLU A 532 -8.08 2.32 15.76
C GLU A 532 -8.39 0.95 16.37
N GLU A 533 -9.43 0.25 15.91
CA GLU A 533 -9.73 -1.12 16.36
C GLU A 533 -9.22 -2.17 15.38
N PHE A 534 -9.39 -2.00 14.07
CA PHE A 534 -9.08 -3.06 13.12
C PHE A 534 -7.72 -2.93 12.44
N LEU A 535 -7.13 -1.73 12.45
CA LEU A 535 -5.90 -1.45 11.71
C LEU A 535 -4.73 -1.41 12.65
N HIS A 536 -4.13 -2.58 12.86
CA HIS A 536 -2.95 -2.69 13.69
C HIS A 536 -1.69 -2.31 12.91
N LYS A 537 -0.91 -1.35 13.44
CA LYS A 537 0.42 -1.03 12.92
C LYS A 537 1.43 -1.99 13.56
N THR A 538 1.81 -3.04 12.84
CA THR A 538 2.85 -3.97 13.32
C THR A 538 4.24 -3.33 13.23
N SER A 539 5.07 -3.54 14.25
CA SER A 539 6.49 -3.16 14.22
C SER A 539 7.40 -4.21 13.55
N MET A 540 6.82 -5.31 13.06
CA MET A 540 7.55 -6.38 12.37
C MET A 540 8.05 -5.95 10.99
N PHE A 541 7.29 -5.09 10.29
CA PHE A 541 7.57 -4.66 8.93
C PHE A 541 7.71 -3.13 8.86
N SER A 542 8.63 -2.64 8.04
CA SER A 542 8.70 -1.23 7.64
C SER A 542 7.93 -1.07 6.32
N CYS A 543 6.67 -0.63 6.43
CA CYS A 543 5.75 -0.52 5.30
C CYS A 543 4.92 0.77 5.46
N LYS A 544 5.35 1.83 4.78
CA LYS A 544 4.59 3.10 4.69
C LYS A 544 3.23 2.83 4.03
N ASP A 545 2.18 3.42 4.58
CA ASP A 545 0.79 3.41 4.06
C ASP A 545 0.07 2.05 3.94
N ARG A 546 0.56 0.98 4.58
CA ARG A 546 -0.14 -0.33 4.58
C ARG A 546 -1.11 -0.49 5.75
N ARG A 547 -2.29 -1.05 5.46
CA ARG A 547 -3.32 -1.44 6.44
C ARG A 547 -3.37 -2.97 6.54
N ILE A 548 -2.86 -3.51 7.65
CA ILE A 548 -2.80 -4.96 7.87
C ILE A 548 -4.04 -5.42 8.62
N LEU A 549 -4.90 -6.20 7.96
CA LEU A 549 -6.22 -6.54 8.51
C LEU A 549 -6.22 -7.84 9.33
N ASN A 550 -5.30 -8.76 9.08
CA ASN A 550 -5.27 -10.06 9.75
C ASN A 550 -4.46 -10.08 11.05
N CYS A 551 -4.62 -9.03 11.87
CA CYS A 551 -3.85 -8.79 13.09
C CYS A 551 -4.67 -8.90 14.39
N ARG A 552 -5.90 -9.44 14.35
CA ARG A 552 -6.72 -9.60 15.56
C ARG A 552 -5.99 -10.42 16.63
N LYS A 553 -5.44 -11.58 16.25
CA LYS A 553 -4.64 -12.46 17.12
C LYS A 553 -3.16 -12.40 16.73
N PHE A 554 -2.25 -12.41 17.70
CA PHE A 554 -0.81 -12.57 17.45
C PHE A 554 -0.44 -14.05 17.52
N SER A 555 0.47 -14.48 16.64
CA SER A 555 1.07 -15.81 16.74
C SER A 555 2.47 -15.69 17.31
N PHE A 556 2.63 -16.09 18.57
CA PHE A 556 3.92 -16.08 19.24
C PHE A 556 4.78 -17.31 18.92
N THR A 557 4.18 -18.32 18.29
CA THR A 557 4.88 -19.47 17.74
C THR A 557 5.18 -19.19 16.26
N GLY A 558 6.45 -19.31 15.86
CA GLY A 558 6.84 -19.21 14.45
C GLY A 558 6.21 -20.32 13.59
N ILE A 559 6.47 -20.30 12.28
CA ILE A 559 5.88 -21.22 11.27
C ILE A 559 6.09 -22.70 11.63
N ASP A 560 7.15 -23.05 12.36
CA ASP A 560 7.43 -24.43 12.78
C ASP A 560 6.47 -24.95 13.87
N GLY A 561 5.73 -24.06 14.56
CA GLY A 561 4.73 -24.44 15.56
C GLY A 561 3.45 -25.04 14.97
N THR A 562 3.22 -24.86 13.67
CA THR A 562 1.99 -25.28 12.96
C THR A 562 2.20 -26.49 12.06
N GLN A 563 3.26 -27.29 12.30
CA GLN A 563 3.47 -28.53 11.54
C GLN A 563 2.23 -29.41 11.55
N GLY A 564 1.63 -29.61 10.36
CA GLY A 564 0.42 -30.40 10.16
C GLY A 564 -0.86 -29.60 9.86
N VAL A 565 -0.80 -28.26 9.90
CA VAL A 565 -1.92 -27.41 9.46
C VAL A 565 -1.90 -27.28 7.94
N ASP A 566 -2.98 -27.70 7.27
CA ASP A 566 -3.16 -27.54 5.83
C ASP A 566 -3.49 -26.07 5.48
N PRO A 567 -2.61 -25.34 4.75
CA PRO A 567 -2.87 -23.96 4.37
C PRO A 567 -4.16 -23.78 3.57
N CYS A 568 -4.50 -24.74 2.69
CA CYS A 568 -5.71 -24.69 1.87
C CYS A 568 -6.98 -24.78 2.74
N HIS A 569 -6.95 -25.61 3.79
CA HIS A 569 -8.04 -25.70 4.75
C HIS A 569 -8.26 -24.40 5.53
N VAL A 570 -7.18 -23.76 6.01
CA VAL A 570 -7.29 -22.51 6.79
C VAL A 570 -7.92 -21.39 5.96
N VAL A 571 -7.46 -21.20 4.71
CA VAL A 571 -8.03 -20.14 3.84
C VAL A 571 -9.45 -20.46 3.38
N GLU A 572 -9.78 -21.73 3.19
CA GLU A 572 -11.15 -22.16 2.90
C GLU A 572 -12.09 -21.85 4.07
N THR A 573 -11.68 -22.13 5.31
CA THR A 573 -12.46 -21.78 6.51
C THR A 573 -12.64 -20.27 6.63
N ALA A 574 -11.57 -19.49 6.49
CA ALA A 574 -11.66 -18.03 6.52
C ALA A 574 -12.59 -17.48 5.43
N LEU A 575 -12.56 -18.04 4.21
CA LEU A 575 -13.44 -17.60 3.13
C LEU A 575 -14.89 -17.98 3.37
N ARG A 576 -15.17 -19.16 3.92
CA ARG A 576 -16.54 -19.55 4.32
C ARG A 576 -17.09 -18.58 5.33
N GLU A 577 -16.35 -18.32 6.40
CA GLU A 577 -16.77 -17.41 7.46
C GLU A 577 -16.94 -15.97 6.96
N ALA A 578 -16.16 -15.54 5.97
CA ALA A 578 -16.31 -14.23 5.33
C ALA A 578 -17.56 -14.10 4.46
N LEU A 579 -17.98 -15.20 3.82
CA LEU A 579 -19.08 -15.23 2.85
C LEU A 579 -20.40 -15.75 3.43
N ASP A 580 -20.39 -16.22 4.68
CA ASP A 580 -21.59 -16.65 5.40
C ASP A 580 -22.47 -15.41 5.68
N PRO A 581 -23.77 -15.41 5.31
CA PRO A 581 -24.67 -14.36 5.76
C PRO A 581 -24.67 -14.33 7.28
N ILE A 582 -24.29 -13.20 7.85
CA ILE A 582 -24.26 -12.98 9.29
C ILE A 582 -25.69 -13.15 9.84
N GLU A 583 -26.00 -14.31 10.42
CA GLU A 583 -27.23 -14.59 11.19
C GLU A 583 -27.02 -14.30 12.69
N ASP A 584 -28.12 -14.34 13.47
CA ASP A 584 -28.41 -14.00 14.90
C ASP A 584 -27.30 -13.97 15.99
N ASN A 585 -26.05 -14.37 15.74
CA ASN A 585 -24.91 -14.26 16.67
C ASN A 585 -23.68 -13.57 16.02
N GLU A 586 -23.88 -12.32 15.61
CA GLU A 586 -23.01 -11.59 14.69
C GLU A 586 -21.58 -11.36 15.20
N VAL A 587 -21.43 -11.01 16.48
CA VAL A 587 -20.11 -10.71 17.07
C VAL A 587 -19.25 -11.97 17.19
N SER A 588 -19.84 -13.10 17.59
CA SER A 588 -19.10 -14.36 17.71
C SER A 588 -18.63 -14.86 16.34
N ASN A 589 -19.47 -14.76 15.31
CA ASN A 589 -19.13 -15.15 13.96
C ASN A 589 -18.06 -14.25 13.34
N LEU A 590 -18.14 -12.94 13.56
CA LEU A 590 -17.09 -12.00 13.17
C LEU A 590 -15.76 -12.31 13.88
N CYS A 591 -15.79 -12.58 15.19
CA CYS A 591 -14.57 -12.96 15.92
C CYS A 591 -13.93 -14.23 15.36
N LYS A 592 -14.73 -15.26 15.03
CA LYS A 592 -14.26 -16.49 14.38
C LYS A 592 -13.59 -16.19 13.04
N PHE A 593 -14.27 -15.42 12.17
CA PHE A 593 -13.70 -14.99 10.89
C PHE A 593 -12.35 -14.29 11.07
N LEU A 594 -12.28 -13.30 11.95
CA LEU A 594 -11.06 -12.53 12.18
C LEU A 594 -9.93 -13.38 12.79
N ASP A 595 -10.26 -14.36 13.63
CA ASP A 595 -9.30 -15.35 14.13
C ASP A 595 -8.78 -16.26 13.02
N SER A 596 -9.66 -16.81 12.19
CA SER A 596 -9.27 -17.61 11.02
C SER A 596 -8.37 -16.83 10.06
N THR A 597 -8.61 -15.52 9.87
CA THR A 597 -7.69 -14.69 9.07
C THR A 597 -6.33 -14.50 9.76
N SER A 598 -6.30 -14.41 11.08
CA SER A 598 -5.06 -14.28 11.85
C SER A 598 -4.21 -15.56 11.77
N ASP A 599 -4.84 -16.73 11.70
CA ASP A 599 -4.16 -18.02 11.56
C ASP A 599 -3.40 -18.15 10.23
N LEU A 600 -3.83 -17.42 9.17
CA LEU A 600 -3.12 -17.35 7.88
C LEU A 600 -1.70 -16.78 7.98
N LYS A 601 -1.34 -16.11 9.08
CA LYS A 601 0.04 -15.65 9.33
C LYS A 601 1.01 -16.80 9.54
N THR A 602 0.52 -17.95 9.99
CA THR A 602 1.33 -19.08 10.46
C THR A 602 1.45 -20.22 9.47
N VAL A 603 0.66 -20.21 8.39
CA VAL A 603 0.68 -21.27 7.37
C VAL A 603 1.95 -21.18 6.53
N ASN A 604 2.47 -22.32 6.07
CA ASN A 604 3.60 -22.38 5.15
C ASN A 604 3.13 -22.53 3.70
N VAL A 605 3.19 -21.44 2.92
CA VAL A 605 2.75 -21.44 1.51
C VAL A 605 3.83 -21.90 0.53
N SER A 606 5.09 -22.02 0.98
CA SER A 606 6.22 -22.33 0.09
C SER A 606 6.22 -23.78 -0.39
N GLU A 607 5.62 -24.68 0.36
CA GLU A 607 5.58 -26.12 0.09
C GLU A 607 4.35 -26.57 -0.72
N LEU A 608 3.41 -25.65 -1.00
CA LEU A 608 2.22 -25.94 -1.79
C LEU A 608 2.57 -26.28 -3.24
N THR A 609 1.92 -27.32 -3.78
CA THR A 609 1.95 -27.65 -5.21
C THR A 609 1.32 -26.53 -6.05
N GLY A 610 1.53 -26.53 -7.37
CA GLY A 610 1.00 -25.48 -8.23
C GLY A 610 -0.53 -25.30 -8.13
N ALA A 611 -1.28 -26.41 -8.03
CA ALA A 611 -2.74 -26.37 -7.91
C ALA A 611 -3.20 -25.90 -6.52
N GLU A 612 -2.61 -26.42 -5.44
CA GLU A 612 -2.90 -25.99 -4.07
C GLU A 612 -2.59 -24.51 -3.89
N ARG A 613 -1.44 -24.05 -4.40
CA ARG A 613 -1.01 -22.66 -4.34
C ARG A 613 -1.96 -21.72 -5.07
N MET A 614 -2.40 -22.09 -6.28
CA MET A 614 -3.38 -21.29 -7.02
C MET A 614 -4.73 -21.24 -6.29
N ALA A 615 -5.23 -22.38 -5.81
CA ALA A 615 -6.47 -22.44 -5.04
C ALA A 615 -6.38 -21.58 -3.76
N PHE A 616 -5.27 -21.71 -3.03
CA PHE A 616 -5.00 -20.93 -1.82
C PHE A 616 -5.03 -19.43 -2.08
N PHE A 617 -4.27 -18.95 -3.07
CA PHE A 617 -4.18 -17.51 -3.32
C PHE A 617 -5.44 -16.90 -3.95
N LEU A 618 -6.19 -17.66 -4.77
CA LEU A 618 -7.51 -17.22 -5.23
C LEU A 618 -8.47 -17.04 -4.04
N ASN A 619 -8.54 -18.02 -3.15
CA ASN A 619 -9.37 -17.91 -1.95
C ASN A 619 -8.91 -16.76 -1.05
N LEU A 620 -7.59 -16.60 -0.85
CA LEU A 620 -7.02 -15.53 -0.04
C LEU A 620 -7.38 -14.15 -0.62
N TYR A 621 -7.37 -14.00 -1.94
CA TYR A 621 -7.77 -12.76 -2.59
C TYR A 621 -9.23 -12.39 -2.26
N HIS A 622 -10.14 -13.36 -2.30
CA HIS A 622 -11.54 -13.14 -1.92
C HIS A 622 -11.69 -12.86 -0.42
N VAL A 623 -10.94 -13.54 0.45
CA VAL A 623 -10.90 -13.26 1.90
C VAL A 623 -10.47 -11.82 2.16
N MET A 624 -9.36 -11.38 1.57
CA MET A 624 -8.82 -10.03 1.76
C MET A 624 -9.79 -8.96 1.28
N ALA A 625 -10.39 -9.14 0.09
CA ALA A 625 -11.37 -8.20 -0.45
C ALA A 625 -12.61 -8.09 0.44
N THR A 626 -13.18 -9.23 0.85
CA THR A 626 -14.36 -9.26 1.72
C THR A 626 -14.06 -8.69 3.11
N HIS A 627 -12.93 -9.04 3.73
CA HIS A 627 -12.50 -8.46 5.01
C HIS A 627 -12.45 -6.93 4.93
N ALA A 628 -11.79 -6.40 3.89
CA ALA A 628 -11.69 -4.97 3.70
C ALA A 628 -13.04 -4.28 3.58
N TYR A 629 -14.00 -4.88 2.86
CA TYR A 629 -15.35 -4.32 2.73
C TYR A 629 -16.15 -4.38 4.02
N LEU A 630 -15.97 -5.43 4.83
CA LEU A 630 -16.62 -5.54 6.14
C LEU A 630 -16.12 -4.48 7.13
N VAL A 631 -14.82 -4.17 7.11
CA VAL A 631 -14.19 -3.29 8.11
C VAL A 631 -14.07 -1.84 7.66
N LEU A 632 -13.69 -1.61 6.40
CA LEU A 632 -13.37 -0.27 5.86
C LEU A 632 -14.44 0.24 4.88
N GLY A 633 -15.47 -0.54 4.61
CA GLY A 633 -16.45 -0.25 3.56
C GLY A 633 -15.88 -0.43 2.15
N VAL A 634 -16.75 -0.33 1.14
CA VAL A 634 -16.35 -0.41 -0.27
C VAL A 634 -15.74 0.91 -0.76
N PRO A 635 -14.79 0.89 -1.71
CA PRO A 635 -14.27 2.12 -2.30
C PRO A 635 -15.40 2.91 -2.98
N ASP A 636 -15.54 4.18 -2.60
CA ASP A 636 -16.61 5.09 -3.05
C ASP A 636 -16.35 5.73 -4.42
N SER A 637 -15.14 5.58 -4.96
CA SER A 637 -14.71 6.26 -6.18
C SER A 637 -13.59 5.51 -6.89
N SER A 638 -13.51 5.67 -8.22
CA SER A 638 -12.44 5.09 -9.04
C SER A 638 -11.04 5.57 -8.64
N PHE A 639 -10.92 6.80 -8.12
CA PHE A 639 -9.65 7.37 -7.66
C PHE A 639 -9.12 6.65 -6.41
N LYS A 640 -10.00 6.44 -5.41
CA LYS A 640 -9.62 5.71 -4.19
C LYS A 640 -9.41 4.22 -4.46
N TRP A 641 -10.02 3.63 -5.49
CA TRP A 641 -9.93 2.19 -5.78
C TRP A 641 -8.49 1.69 -5.87
N VAL A 642 -7.62 2.34 -6.65
CA VAL A 642 -6.22 1.88 -6.77
C VAL A 642 -5.45 2.01 -5.45
N SER A 643 -5.59 3.14 -4.77
CA SER A 643 -4.95 3.36 -3.46
C SER A 643 -5.43 2.33 -2.43
N TYR A 644 -6.73 2.08 -2.39
CA TYR A 644 -7.41 1.12 -1.51
C TYR A 644 -6.80 -0.28 -1.62
N PHE A 645 -6.68 -0.81 -2.85
CA PHE A 645 -6.14 -2.16 -3.10
C PHE A 645 -4.61 -2.24 -2.89
N ASN A 646 -3.88 -1.13 -2.98
CA ASN A 646 -2.45 -1.10 -2.65
C ASN A 646 -2.19 -0.97 -1.15
N MET A 647 -3.12 -0.38 -0.40
CA MET A 647 -3.03 -0.18 1.04
C MET A 647 -3.40 -1.45 1.83
N ILE A 648 -4.48 -2.14 1.46
CA ILE A 648 -4.95 -3.34 2.16
C ILE A 648 -3.94 -4.46 2.00
N SER A 649 -3.44 -4.95 3.13
CA SER A 649 -2.37 -5.94 3.18
C SER A 649 -2.67 -7.04 4.16
N TYR A 650 -2.17 -8.24 3.86
CA TYR A 650 -2.14 -9.35 4.79
C TYR A 650 -0.69 -9.73 5.05
N GLN A 651 -0.41 -10.18 6.27
CA GLN A 651 0.76 -10.98 6.55
C GLN A 651 0.43 -12.44 6.26
N CYS A 652 1.28 -13.14 5.52
CA CYS A 652 1.17 -14.58 5.32
C CYS A 652 2.57 -15.20 5.33
N SER A 653 2.77 -16.22 6.16
CA SER A 653 4.10 -16.68 6.54
C SER A 653 4.97 -15.50 7.03
N ASP A 654 6.18 -15.36 6.48
CA ASP A 654 7.14 -14.32 6.83
C ASP A 654 7.17 -13.14 5.85
N GLU A 655 6.10 -13.00 5.06
CA GLU A 655 5.95 -11.94 4.06
C GLU A 655 4.69 -11.11 4.32
N ILE A 656 4.72 -9.89 3.81
CA ILE A 656 3.57 -8.98 3.77
C ILE A 656 3.33 -8.56 2.33
N PHE A 657 2.09 -8.61 1.88
CA PHE A 657 1.71 -8.18 0.54
C PHE A 657 0.33 -7.52 0.52
N SER A 658 0.16 -6.55 -0.37
CA SER A 658 -1.12 -5.91 -0.60
C SER A 658 -2.04 -6.76 -1.47
N LEU A 659 -3.33 -6.40 -1.55
CA LEU A 659 -4.29 -7.05 -2.44
C LEU A 659 -3.86 -6.93 -3.91
N SER A 660 -3.33 -5.76 -4.30
CA SER A 660 -2.73 -5.49 -5.61
C SER A 660 -1.49 -6.37 -5.87
N GLU A 661 -0.61 -6.56 -4.87
CA GLU A 661 0.54 -7.45 -4.99
C GLU A 661 0.13 -8.93 -5.07
N LEU A 662 -0.89 -9.33 -4.32
CA LEU A 662 -1.46 -10.67 -4.41
C LEU A 662 -1.97 -10.96 -5.82
N GLU A 663 -2.72 -10.02 -6.40
CA GLU A 663 -3.17 -10.14 -7.79
C GLU A 663 -1.98 -10.19 -8.75
N HIS A 664 -1.14 -9.16 -8.77
CA HIS A 664 -0.20 -8.92 -9.88
C HIS A 664 1.17 -9.58 -9.72
N CYS A 665 1.67 -9.69 -8.49
CA CYS A 665 3.01 -10.19 -8.19
C CYS A 665 3.03 -11.66 -7.74
N ILE A 666 1.89 -12.20 -7.28
CA ILE A 666 1.79 -13.58 -6.79
C ILE A 666 0.96 -14.45 -7.75
N ILE A 667 -0.31 -14.11 -7.98
CA ILE A 667 -1.23 -14.91 -8.80
C ILE A 667 -0.91 -14.75 -10.29
N ARG A 668 -0.66 -13.52 -10.74
CA ARG A 668 -0.51 -13.14 -12.15
C ARG A 668 0.94 -12.94 -12.60
N GLU A 669 1.93 -13.33 -11.79
CA GLU A 669 3.34 -12.97 -12.00
C GLU A 669 3.90 -13.35 -13.38
N GLN A 670 3.50 -14.51 -13.92
CA GLN A 670 3.90 -14.95 -15.27
C GLN A 670 2.89 -14.63 -16.37
N THR A 671 1.77 -14.01 -16.04
CA THR A 671 0.76 -13.58 -17.01
C THR A 671 1.06 -12.16 -17.49
N SER A 672 0.32 -11.69 -18.49
CA SER A 672 0.54 -10.35 -19.01
C SER A 672 0.12 -9.26 -18.02
N SER A 673 0.94 -8.21 -17.93
CA SER A 673 0.50 -6.95 -17.30
C SER A 673 -0.63 -6.33 -18.14
N PRO A 674 -1.53 -5.51 -17.55
CA PRO A 674 -2.55 -4.81 -18.30
C PRO A 674 -1.90 -4.07 -19.49
N SER A 675 -2.49 -4.23 -20.67
CA SER A 675 -1.98 -3.81 -21.98
C SER A 675 -1.80 -2.30 -22.15
N GLN A 676 -2.01 -1.50 -21.10
CA GLN A 676 -1.99 -0.04 -21.12
C GLN A 676 -0.70 0.52 -20.50
N PHE A 677 -0.13 1.56 -21.14
CA PHE A 677 1.17 2.14 -20.79
C PHE A 677 1.27 2.61 -19.32
N VAL A 678 0.19 3.13 -18.75
CA VAL A 678 0.13 3.63 -17.35
C VAL A 678 0.18 2.49 -16.33
N ALA A 679 -0.35 1.31 -16.67
CA ALA A 679 -0.35 0.15 -15.75
C ALA A 679 1.07 -0.31 -15.39
N LYS A 680 2.08 -0.07 -16.25
CA LYS A 680 3.48 -0.39 -15.94
C LYS A 680 4.11 0.47 -14.82
N PHE A 681 3.47 1.58 -14.47
CA PHE A 681 3.94 2.54 -13.48
C PHE A 681 3.15 2.46 -12.17
N ILE A 682 1.88 2.05 -12.22
CA ILE A 682 1.00 1.92 -11.06
C ILE A 682 1.11 0.54 -10.40
N LEU A 683 1.46 -0.49 -11.18
CA LEU A 683 1.50 -1.85 -10.65
C LEU A 683 2.73 -2.12 -9.78
N PRO A 684 2.55 -2.84 -8.67
CA PRO A 684 3.68 -3.25 -7.85
C PRO A 684 4.62 -4.19 -8.64
N LYS A 685 5.91 -4.13 -8.31
CA LYS A 685 6.98 -4.91 -8.98
C LYS A 685 7.68 -5.87 -8.04
N SER A 686 7.04 -6.16 -6.91
CA SER A 686 7.54 -7.03 -5.86
C SER A 686 7.67 -8.47 -6.35
N ARG A 687 8.60 -9.22 -5.76
CA ARG A 687 8.85 -10.63 -6.07
C ARG A 687 8.61 -11.46 -4.82
N TYR A 688 7.96 -12.60 -4.99
CA TYR A 688 7.68 -13.53 -3.91
C TYR A 688 8.12 -14.94 -4.31
N ASN A 689 8.86 -15.62 -3.44
CA ASN A 689 9.39 -16.97 -3.73
C ASN A 689 8.26 -18.02 -3.89
N PHE A 690 7.10 -17.76 -3.31
CA PHE A 690 5.91 -18.58 -3.40
C PHE A 690 4.94 -18.10 -4.49
N ALA A 691 5.35 -17.22 -5.41
CA ALA A 691 4.50 -16.81 -6.52
C ALA A 691 4.12 -18.01 -7.42
N VAL A 692 3.03 -17.85 -8.18
CA VAL A 692 2.50 -18.92 -9.03
C VAL A 692 3.27 -18.95 -10.35
N HIS A 693 4.31 -19.79 -10.40
CA HIS A 693 5.21 -19.89 -11.56
C HIS A 693 4.87 -21.02 -12.55
N SER A 694 3.93 -21.91 -12.22
CA SER A 694 3.77 -23.18 -12.95
C SER A 694 2.47 -23.27 -13.76
N LEU A 695 1.57 -22.29 -13.60
CA LEU A 695 0.21 -22.31 -14.16
C LEU A 695 -0.15 -20.95 -14.77
N VAL A 696 0.30 -20.70 -15.99
CA VAL A 696 -0.19 -19.56 -16.80
C VAL A 696 -1.54 -19.96 -17.38
N ASP A 697 -2.62 -19.51 -16.75
CA ASP A 697 -3.98 -19.80 -17.18
C ASP A 697 -4.80 -18.52 -17.30
N TRP A 698 -5.23 -18.18 -18.52
CA TRP A 698 -6.01 -16.98 -18.79
C TRP A 698 -7.34 -16.95 -18.02
N ARG A 699 -7.87 -18.11 -17.59
CA ARG A 699 -9.10 -18.21 -16.80
C ARG A 699 -8.97 -17.54 -15.43
N VAL A 700 -7.75 -17.34 -14.93
CA VAL A 700 -7.46 -16.58 -13.71
C VAL A 700 -8.09 -15.19 -13.76
N ASN A 701 -8.12 -14.55 -14.94
CA ASN A 701 -8.74 -13.23 -15.14
C ASN A 701 -10.24 -13.18 -14.79
N PHE A 702 -10.91 -14.34 -14.76
CA PHE A 702 -12.34 -14.47 -14.42
C PHE A 702 -12.57 -15.13 -13.06
N CYS A 703 -11.50 -15.60 -12.41
CA CYS A 703 -11.53 -16.15 -11.05
C CYS A 703 -11.20 -15.06 -10.01
N LEU A 704 -10.33 -14.10 -10.38
CA LEU A 704 -10.08 -12.90 -9.60
C LEU A 704 -11.31 -11.99 -9.62
N ASN A 705 -12.01 -11.93 -8.50
CA ASN A 705 -13.25 -11.18 -8.37
C ASN A 705 -13.14 -10.25 -7.17
N CYS A 706 -12.96 -8.95 -7.44
CA CYS A 706 -12.94 -7.91 -6.41
C CYS A 706 -14.34 -7.48 -5.94
N GLY A 707 -15.42 -8.15 -6.35
CA GLY A 707 -16.79 -7.69 -6.03
C GLY A 707 -17.24 -6.46 -6.82
N SER A 708 -16.50 -6.03 -7.85
CA SER A 708 -16.97 -5.01 -8.81
C SER A 708 -18.34 -5.37 -9.39
N LEU A 709 -19.16 -4.36 -9.68
CA LEU A 709 -20.45 -4.57 -10.37
C LEU A 709 -20.29 -5.14 -11.79
N SER A 710 -19.09 -5.09 -12.38
CA SER A 710 -18.75 -5.74 -13.66
C SER A 710 -18.38 -7.22 -13.54
N ASN A 711 -18.25 -7.76 -12.33
CA ASN A 711 -18.00 -9.17 -12.08
C ASN A 711 -19.28 -9.88 -11.60
N PRO A 712 -19.33 -11.22 -11.62
CA PRO A 712 -20.40 -11.98 -10.97
C PRO A 712 -20.53 -11.71 -9.47
N ARG A 713 -21.72 -11.94 -8.90
CA ARG A 713 -21.99 -11.70 -7.47
C ARG A 713 -21.41 -12.76 -6.55
N SER A 714 -21.30 -13.99 -7.03
CA SER A 714 -20.83 -15.12 -6.23
C SER A 714 -19.47 -15.64 -6.68
N VAL A 715 -18.73 -16.21 -5.73
CA VAL A 715 -17.45 -16.88 -5.96
C VAL A 715 -17.50 -18.29 -5.37
N PRO A 716 -16.88 -19.29 -6.02
CA PRO A 716 -16.70 -20.60 -5.41
C PRO A 716 -15.52 -20.57 -4.42
N ILE A 717 -15.45 -21.58 -3.56
CA ILE A 717 -14.23 -21.90 -2.82
C ILE A 717 -13.38 -22.79 -3.71
N PHE A 718 -12.19 -22.33 -4.10
CA PHE A 718 -11.29 -23.09 -4.95
C PHE A 718 -10.59 -24.20 -4.17
N ARG A 719 -10.58 -25.42 -4.71
CA ARG A 719 -9.87 -26.58 -4.14
C ARG A 719 -8.92 -27.20 -5.15
N ALA A 720 -7.78 -27.70 -4.69
CA ALA A 720 -6.72 -28.20 -5.56
C ALA A 720 -7.17 -29.36 -6.47
N ASP A 721 -8.02 -30.26 -5.95
CA ASP A 721 -8.55 -31.44 -6.64
C ASP A 721 -9.54 -31.12 -7.76
N SER A 722 -10.22 -29.97 -7.69
CA SER A 722 -11.30 -29.56 -8.58
C SER A 722 -11.03 -28.20 -9.26
N LEU A 723 -9.85 -27.62 -9.05
CA LEU A 723 -9.45 -26.28 -9.47
C LEU A 723 -9.81 -25.98 -10.93
N LEU A 724 -9.41 -26.84 -11.87
CA LEU A 724 -9.63 -26.60 -13.30
C LEU A 724 -11.12 -26.59 -13.67
N SER A 725 -11.93 -27.43 -13.01
CA SER A 725 -13.38 -27.47 -13.21
C SER A 725 -14.03 -26.20 -12.66
N GLN A 726 -13.64 -25.79 -11.45
CA GLN A 726 -14.14 -24.57 -10.82
C GLN A 726 -13.75 -23.32 -11.60
N MET A 727 -12.52 -23.23 -12.12
CA MET A 727 -12.08 -22.13 -12.98
C MET A 727 -12.88 -22.07 -14.30
N ASN A 728 -13.17 -23.23 -14.92
CA ASN A 728 -14.05 -23.29 -16.09
C ASN A 728 -15.45 -22.77 -15.78
N GLU A 729 -15.98 -23.11 -14.62
CA GLU A 729 -17.34 -22.79 -14.24
C GLU A 729 -17.49 -21.33 -13.79
N SER A 730 -16.47 -20.74 -13.14
CA SER A 730 -16.38 -19.30 -12.91
C SER A 730 -16.28 -18.52 -14.21
N THR A 731 -15.46 -19.00 -15.16
CA THR A 731 -15.33 -18.40 -16.49
C THR A 731 -16.66 -18.43 -17.27
N ARG A 732 -17.37 -19.56 -17.22
CA ARG A 732 -18.69 -19.72 -17.85
C ARG A 732 -19.70 -18.72 -17.28
N LEU A 733 -19.78 -18.62 -15.95
CA LEU A 733 -20.68 -17.68 -15.28
C LEU A 733 -20.35 -16.23 -15.67
N TYR A 734 -19.06 -15.86 -15.62
CA TYR A 734 -18.61 -14.53 -16.00
C TYR A 734 -19.07 -14.14 -17.40
N PHE A 735 -18.85 -15.01 -18.39
CA PHE A 735 -19.25 -14.69 -19.77
C PHE A 735 -20.75 -14.75 -19.99
N LYS A 736 -21.48 -15.64 -19.29
CA LYS A 736 -22.94 -15.68 -19.34
C LYS A 736 -23.56 -14.34 -18.92
N GLU A 737 -22.97 -13.66 -17.94
CA GLU A 737 -23.49 -12.39 -17.42
C GLU A 737 -22.99 -11.14 -18.19
N THR A 738 -21.79 -11.22 -18.79
CA THR A 738 -21.11 -10.02 -19.32
C THR A 738 -21.00 -9.96 -20.85
N VAL A 739 -21.00 -11.09 -21.55
CA VAL A 739 -20.85 -11.13 -23.01
C VAL A 739 -22.20 -10.92 -23.68
N LYS A 740 -22.25 -10.06 -24.69
CA LYS A 740 -23.44 -9.83 -25.50
C LYS A 740 -23.13 -10.07 -26.97
N VAL A 741 -23.84 -11.01 -27.59
CA VAL A 741 -23.75 -11.28 -29.03
C VAL A 741 -25.04 -10.85 -29.70
N SER A 742 -24.92 -10.02 -30.75
CA SER A 742 -26.05 -9.55 -31.53
C SER A 742 -25.75 -9.62 -33.02
N VAL A 743 -26.79 -9.83 -33.82
CA VAL A 743 -26.68 -9.92 -35.29
C VAL A 743 -27.54 -8.83 -35.90
N ASP A 744 -26.91 -7.84 -36.53
CA ASP A 744 -27.60 -6.87 -37.37
C ASP A 744 -27.82 -7.50 -38.75
N SER A 745 -29.00 -8.09 -38.93
CA SER A 745 -29.38 -8.76 -40.19
C SER A 745 -29.50 -7.79 -41.37
N ARG A 746 -29.70 -6.48 -41.13
CA ARG A 746 -29.78 -5.47 -42.21
C ARG A 746 -28.41 -5.11 -42.74
N LYS A 747 -27.41 -5.01 -41.85
CA LYS A 747 -26.03 -4.68 -42.20
C LYS A 747 -25.17 -5.92 -42.50
N GLY A 748 -25.63 -7.10 -42.12
CA GLY A 748 -24.87 -8.34 -42.20
C GLY A 748 -23.64 -8.32 -41.28
N VAL A 749 -23.76 -7.70 -40.11
CA VAL A 749 -22.68 -7.53 -39.12
C VAL A 749 -23.07 -8.24 -37.82
N VAL A 750 -22.16 -9.05 -37.31
CA VAL A 750 -22.21 -9.67 -35.98
C VAL A 750 -21.43 -8.76 -35.03
N SER A 751 -22.11 -8.29 -33.98
CA SER A 751 -21.52 -7.43 -32.95
C SER A 751 -21.36 -8.23 -31.66
N VAL A 752 -20.15 -8.23 -31.12
CA VAL A 752 -19.79 -8.90 -29.87
C VAL A 752 -19.26 -7.86 -28.90
N THR A 753 -19.91 -7.74 -27.75
CA THR A 753 -19.42 -6.93 -26.63
C THR A 753 -18.79 -7.86 -25.60
N LEU A 754 -17.51 -7.64 -25.32
CA LEU A 754 -16.69 -8.38 -24.36
C LEU A 754 -16.48 -7.58 -23.08
N PRO A 755 -16.24 -8.22 -21.93
CA PRO A 755 -15.89 -7.50 -20.71
C PRO A 755 -14.54 -6.78 -20.85
N ARG A 756 -14.37 -5.65 -20.16
CA ARG A 756 -13.16 -4.82 -20.21
C ARG A 756 -11.87 -5.58 -19.86
N ILE A 757 -11.96 -6.56 -18.96
CA ILE A 757 -10.85 -7.43 -18.54
C ILE A 757 -10.20 -8.14 -19.74
N CYS A 758 -10.99 -8.56 -20.74
CA CYS A 758 -10.47 -9.17 -21.96
C CYS A 758 -9.56 -8.22 -22.77
N GLN A 759 -9.77 -6.91 -22.68
CA GLN A 759 -8.93 -5.92 -23.35
C GLN A 759 -7.64 -5.67 -22.57
N TRP A 760 -7.75 -5.51 -21.25
CA TRP A 760 -6.60 -5.30 -20.37
C TRP A 760 -5.62 -6.46 -20.48
N TYR A 761 -6.12 -7.70 -20.54
CA TYR A 761 -5.30 -8.91 -20.56
C TYR A 761 -5.37 -9.67 -21.87
N ALA A 762 -5.57 -8.98 -22.99
CA ALA A 762 -5.75 -9.59 -24.30
C ALA A 762 -4.61 -10.55 -24.69
N THR A 763 -3.39 -10.27 -24.23
CA THR A 763 -2.19 -11.09 -24.43
C THR A 763 -2.25 -12.45 -23.73
N ASP A 764 -3.06 -12.62 -22.69
CA ASP A 764 -3.26 -13.92 -22.04
C ASP A 764 -4.04 -14.90 -22.95
N PHE A 765 -4.81 -14.39 -23.92
CA PHE A 765 -5.66 -15.17 -24.81
C PHE A 765 -4.98 -15.56 -26.13
N GLY A 766 -3.72 -15.18 -26.35
CA GLY A 766 -3.00 -15.44 -27.59
C GLY A 766 -2.08 -14.29 -28.00
N ARG A 767 -2.22 -13.76 -29.22
CA ARG A 767 -1.34 -12.69 -29.74
C ARG A 767 -1.84 -11.28 -29.40
N GLY A 768 -2.73 -11.14 -28.41
CA GLY A 768 -3.31 -9.84 -28.03
C GLY A 768 -4.38 -9.30 -28.99
N ARG A 769 -4.80 -10.06 -30.01
CA ARG A 769 -5.86 -9.63 -30.94
C ARG A 769 -7.22 -9.95 -30.35
N SER A 770 -8.18 -9.03 -30.49
CA SER A 770 -9.56 -9.25 -30.01
C SER A 770 -10.21 -10.52 -30.60
N THR A 771 -9.84 -10.92 -31.83
CA THR A 771 -10.32 -12.17 -32.43
C THR A 771 -9.76 -13.43 -31.77
N ASP A 772 -8.55 -13.37 -31.20
CA ASP A 772 -7.97 -14.49 -30.44
C ASP A 772 -8.74 -14.68 -29.12
N VAL A 773 -9.15 -13.58 -28.47
CA VAL A 773 -10.05 -13.61 -27.31
C VAL A 773 -11.37 -14.30 -27.67
N VAL A 774 -12.05 -13.85 -28.74
CA VAL A 774 -13.34 -14.43 -29.15
C VAL A 774 -13.22 -15.94 -29.39
N ARG A 775 -12.15 -16.40 -30.06
CA ARG A 775 -11.92 -17.84 -30.29
C ARG A 775 -11.79 -18.62 -28.98
N GLN A 776 -11.11 -18.08 -27.99
CA GLN A 776 -10.89 -18.77 -26.72
C GLN A 776 -12.15 -18.84 -25.85
N ILE A 777 -12.94 -17.77 -25.83
CA ILE A 777 -14.13 -17.71 -24.98
C ILE A 777 -15.33 -18.46 -25.58
N MET A 778 -15.33 -18.69 -26.90
CA MET A 778 -16.47 -19.26 -27.63
C MET A 778 -17.01 -20.55 -26.99
N LYS A 779 -16.13 -21.43 -26.49
CA LYS A 779 -16.51 -22.69 -25.82
C LYS A 779 -17.31 -22.52 -24.51
N TYR A 780 -17.38 -21.31 -23.95
CA TYR A 780 -18.15 -20.99 -22.75
C TYR A 780 -19.50 -20.34 -23.05
N LEU A 781 -19.74 -19.92 -24.29
CA LEU A 781 -20.98 -19.29 -24.73
C LEU A 781 -22.06 -20.34 -25.06
N SER A 782 -23.30 -19.89 -25.25
CA SER A 782 -24.39 -20.79 -25.65
C SER A 782 -24.15 -21.39 -27.05
N GLN A 783 -24.73 -22.56 -27.33
CA GLN A 783 -24.57 -23.22 -28.64
C GLN A 783 -24.96 -22.29 -29.80
N ARG A 784 -26.02 -21.49 -29.61
CA ARG A 784 -26.47 -20.49 -30.59
C ARG A 784 -25.40 -19.44 -30.89
N GLU A 785 -24.76 -18.91 -29.85
CA GLU A 785 -23.71 -17.91 -30.00
C GLU A 785 -22.45 -18.50 -30.65
N GLN A 786 -22.10 -19.74 -30.29
CA GLN A 786 -21.00 -20.48 -30.93
C GLN A 786 -21.22 -20.63 -32.44
N ASP A 787 -22.44 -20.99 -32.86
CA ASP A 787 -22.78 -21.14 -34.27
C ASP A 787 -22.72 -19.81 -35.03
N ILE A 788 -23.14 -18.71 -34.40
CA ILE A 788 -23.06 -17.36 -34.98
C ILE A 788 -21.60 -16.92 -35.15
N LEU A 789 -20.80 -17.07 -34.10
CA LEU A 789 -19.40 -16.61 -34.07
C LEU A 789 -18.49 -17.45 -34.97
N SER A 790 -18.70 -18.78 -35.01
CA SER A 790 -17.95 -19.66 -35.91
C SER A 790 -18.15 -19.30 -37.38
N ARG A 791 -19.39 -18.93 -37.77
CA ARG A 791 -19.68 -18.41 -39.13
C ARG A 791 -19.05 -17.05 -39.39
N ALA A 792 -19.05 -16.15 -38.39
CA ALA A 792 -18.47 -14.82 -38.52
C ALA A 792 -16.92 -14.83 -38.57
N LEU A 793 -16.28 -15.83 -37.95
CA LEU A 793 -14.83 -16.03 -37.92
C LEU A 793 -14.30 -16.88 -39.10
N ALA A 794 -15.18 -17.44 -39.92
CA ALA A 794 -14.80 -18.30 -41.04
C ALA A 794 -14.00 -17.53 -42.10
N PRO A 795 -12.90 -18.09 -42.64
CA PRO A 795 -12.12 -17.46 -43.71
C PRO A 795 -12.93 -17.25 -45.01
N ASP A 796 -13.87 -18.15 -45.26
CA ASP A 796 -14.68 -18.21 -46.47
C ASP A 796 -16.02 -17.49 -46.23
N GLY A 797 -16.03 -16.17 -46.42
CA GLY A 797 -17.19 -15.28 -46.20
C GLY A 797 -18.39 -15.51 -47.13
N ARG A 798 -18.99 -16.72 -47.13
CA ARG A 798 -20.14 -17.06 -47.99
C ARG A 798 -21.49 -16.56 -47.48
N HIS A 799 -21.56 -16.02 -46.25
CA HIS A 799 -22.81 -15.51 -45.67
C HIS A 799 -22.72 -14.10 -45.05
N PHE A 800 -21.51 -13.55 -44.90
CA PHE A 800 -21.30 -12.23 -44.29
C PHE A 800 -20.19 -11.46 -45.03
N LYS A 801 -20.34 -10.13 -45.18
CA LYS A 801 -19.37 -9.28 -45.90
C LYS A 801 -17.98 -9.32 -45.22
N ALA A 802 -16.91 -9.04 -45.97
CA ALA A 802 -15.59 -8.79 -45.38
C ALA A 802 -15.71 -7.67 -44.31
N GLY A 803 -15.25 -7.93 -43.07
CA GLY A 803 -15.43 -7.02 -41.94
C GLY A 803 -16.71 -7.21 -41.11
N ALA A 804 -17.40 -8.34 -41.25
CA ALA A 804 -18.68 -8.62 -40.57
C ALA A 804 -18.62 -8.88 -39.06
N LEU A 805 -17.45 -8.86 -38.41
CA LEU A 805 -17.34 -9.02 -36.96
C LEU A 805 -16.89 -7.71 -36.32
N SER A 806 -17.78 -7.07 -35.57
CA SER A 806 -17.48 -5.92 -34.73
C SER A 806 -17.26 -6.38 -33.29
N ILE A 807 -16.08 -6.11 -32.72
CA ILE A 807 -15.75 -6.45 -31.33
C ILE A 807 -15.60 -5.15 -30.54
N THR A 808 -16.44 -4.99 -29.54
CA THR A 808 -16.41 -3.86 -28.60
C THR A 808 -16.17 -4.37 -27.18
N PHE A 809 -15.74 -3.47 -26.29
CA PHE A 809 -15.53 -3.80 -24.88
C PHE A 809 -16.45 -2.94 -24.00
N SER A 810 -17.07 -3.55 -23.00
CA SER A 810 -17.89 -2.82 -22.02
C SER A 810 -17.03 -1.87 -21.18
N SER A 811 -17.66 -0.86 -20.57
CA SER A 811 -17.04 -0.13 -19.46
C SER A 811 -16.85 -1.06 -18.26
N PHE A 812 -15.86 -0.77 -17.42
CA PHE A 812 -15.69 -1.42 -16.13
C PHE A 812 -16.25 -0.51 -15.04
N ASP A 813 -17.03 -1.09 -14.14
CA ASP A 813 -17.64 -0.42 -13.00
C ASP A 813 -16.77 -0.61 -11.76
N TYR A 814 -16.28 0.49 -11.19
CA TYR A 814 -15.41 0.46 -10.00
C TYR A 814 -16.17 0.35 -8.69
N THR A 815 -17.49 0.51 -8.73
CA THR A 815 -18.33 0.27 -7.55
C THR A 815 -18.25 -1.21 -7.17
N CYS A 816 -17.92 -1.47 -5.91
CA CYS A 816 -17.79 -2.81 -5.36
C CYS A 816 -18.97 -3.15 -4.45
N ARG A 817 -19.22 -4.45 -4.26
CA ARG A 817 -20.21 -5.01 -3.34
C ARG A 817 -19.61 -6.21 -2.62
N LEU A 818 -20.22 -6.59 -1.48
CA LEU A 818 -19.88 -7.84 -0.80
C LEU A 818 -20.11 -9.05 -1.73
N LEU A 819 -19.18 -9.99 -1.67
CA LEU A 819 -19.25 -11.26 -2.37
C LEU A 819 -20.18 -12.22 -1.63
N THR A 820 -20.72 -13.20 -2.35
CA THR A 820 -21.55 -14.27 -1.78
C THR A 820 -20.95 -15.63 -2.13
N LEU A 821 -21.17 -16.63 -1.27
CA LEU A 821 -20.74 -17.99 -1.57
C LEU A 821 -21.59 -18.56 -2.71
N ARG A 822 -20.93 -19.12 -3.72
CA ARG A 822 -21.61 -19.90 -4.75
C ARG A 822 -21.96 -21.27 -4.19
N GLY A 823 -23.24 -21.60 -4.09
CA GLY A 823 -23.71 -22.89 -3.60
C GLY A 823 -23.09 -24.06 -4.39
N ASP A 824 -22.63 -25.09 -3.68
CA ASP A 824 -22.15 -26.36 -4.24
C ASP A 824 -23.35 -27.18 -4.75
N GLY A 825 -24.06 -26.70 -5.77
CA GLY A 825 -25.19 -27.44 -6.33
C GLY A 825 -26.11 -26.61 -7.21
N VAL A 826 -26.12 -26.96 -8.49
CA VAL A 826 -27.15 -26.70 -9.51
C VAL A 826 -27.40 -25.22 -9.83
N LEU A 827 -27.15 -24.88 -11.09
CA LEU A 827 -27.68 -23.69 -11.73
C LEU A 827 -29.19 -23.66 -11.49
N ASP A 828 -29.66 -22.80 -10.60
CA ASP A 828 -31.09 -22.49 -10.52
C ASP A 828 -31.42 -21.73 -11.80
N GLU A 829 -31.86 -22.49 -12.82
CA GLU A 829 -32.56 -21.94 -13.98
C GLU A 829 -33.94 -21.46 -13.50
N LYS A 830 -33.99 -20.22 -13.00
CA LYS A 830 -35.22 -19.43 -12.94
C LYS A 830 -35.03 -18.10 -13.64
#